data_AF-A0A946SL55-F1
#
_entry.id   AF-A0A946SL55-F1
#
_cell.length_a   1.000
_cell.length_b   1.000
_cell.length_c   1.000
_cell.angle_alpha   90.00
_cell.angle_beta   90.00
_cell.angle_gamma   90.00
#
_symmetry.space_group_name_H-M   'P 1'
#
loop_
_entity.id
_entity.type
_entity.pdbx_description
1 polymer ?
#
loop_
_entity_poly.entity_id
_entity_poly.type
_entity_poly.pdbx_seq_one_letter_code
_entity_poly.pdbx_strand_id
1 'polypeptide(L)'
;MSQSKAESGKSPRFPGIPTTADGSETVVWVETNITQSACAYPITSSSKMGEGYNLAVSNGMKNLWDETILFIEPESEHSAATSCEGFAVAGGRTTTFTSGQGLVLMKEVLYTISGKGLPIVFHIGARALTSQSLNVHAGHDDVMAVADCGWGMVFGMNGQASGDLAAITRRAAEDCGRPFMNVQDGFLTTHTVESVMLAEKELLKDFIGSPSERLTSLFDPYNPIMTGTVQNQDSYMKGKIAQRAYYDEMMPALKGAMKEWGQLTGREYSVVEPYRMDDAEYALVGMGGMMETAMATADYLRDEQGKKVGVVHVSSFRPFPGPEIVEALKDVKAFAVLERMDNPIAQSNPLTAEIKSSFADALTGHAGYPTIDTIPRIYSGSAGLGSRDVRPGDFIATCAHMWNNGEPRYFVLGIKHDLALEPPFDPDIRPVGSFSMRGHSVGGFGSVTTNKVIASFLGELGWNVQAYPKYGSEKKGLPTTYYLSVATEQIRTHCEMNHVEFVPLNDVNAFQYGNPLAGLQEDGMLFIQSDKTDPADVWSRIPYESQEIIRKRNIRVFALNTVRIAREVAPTADLEMRMQGIVLAGIFLRVSPIVEAANATKEDLFVRIEDALRKWFGKRGEAVVQANVEAVSRGYEEVFEIPAAIITPPQEAEVA
;
A
#
# COMPACT_ATOMS: atom_id res chain seq x y z
N MET A 1 2.15 -22.99 17.37
CA MET A 1 3.33 -22.96 18.27
C MET A 1 3.33 -21.63 18.99
N SER A 2 3.33 -21.68 20.32
CA SER A 2 3.07 -20.56 21.22
C SER A 2 3.92 -19.32 20.94
N GLN A 3 3.25 -18.17 20.94
CA GLN A 3 3.79 -16.83 21.10
C GLN A 3 5.03 -16.84 22.01
N SER A 4 6.19 -16.61 21.40
CA SER A 4 7.40 -16.20 22.09
C SER A 4 7.12 -14.79 22.66
N LYS A 5 6.62 -14.75 23.90
CA LYS A 5 6.61 -13.53 24.70
C LYS A 5 8.05 -13.09 24.90
N ALA A 6 8.44 -12.07 24.14
CA ALA A 6 9.34 -10.99 24.52
C ALA A 6 10.40 -11.32 25.60
N GLU A 7 11.45 -12.05 25.21
CA GLU A 7 12.77 -11.88 25.80
C GLU A 7 13.61 -10.93 24.92
N SER A 8 13.34 -9.62 24.98
CA SER A 8 14.37 -8.61 24.63
C SER A 8 13.95 -7.21 25.07
N GLY A 9 14.21 -6.85 26.33
CA GLY A 9 14.26 -5.44 26.76
C GLY A 9 15.42 -4.63 26.16
N LYS A 10 15.98 -5.05 25.01
CA LYS A 10 17.05 -4.36 24.30
C LYS A 10 16.48 -3.83 22.97
N SER A 11 16.64 -2.53 22.74
CA SER A 11 16.35 -1.93 21.44
C SER A 11 17.06 -2.72 20.32
N PRO A 12 16.39 -2.97 19.17
CA PRO A 12 17.04 -3.60 18.03
C PRO A 12 18.27 -2.79 17.60
N ARG A 13 19.25 -3.46 16.98
CA ARG A 13 20.49 -2.82 16.51
C ARG A 13 20.19 -1.76 15.44
N PHE A 14 19.18 -2.03 14.61
CA PHE A 14 18.76 -1.19 13.50
C PHE A 14 17.25 -0.95 13.54
N PRO A 15 16.76 -0.06 14.43
CA PRO A 15 15.32 0.20 14.58
C PRO A 15 14.68 0.80 13.33
N GLY A 16 15.47 1.37 12.41
CA GLY A 16 15.03 2.07 11.22
C GLY A 16 14.96 3.59 11.42
N ILE A 17 14.92 4.32 10.30
CA ILE A 17 14.85 5.78 10.24
C ILE A 17 13.37 6.19 10.12
N PRO A 18 12.78 6.82 11.16
CA PRO A 18 11.38 7.22 11.12
C PRO A 18 11.16 8.31 10.07
N THR A 19 10.16 8.11 9.22
CA THR A 19 9.73 9.08 8.20
C THR A 19 8.31 8.77 7.73
N THR A 20 7.77 9.63 6.88
CA THR A 20 6.58 9.32 6.08
C THR A 20 6.99 9.05 4.64
N ALA A 21 6.60 7.90 4.09
CA ALA A 21 6.86 7.52 2.71
C ALA A 21 5.74 6.60 2.18
N ASP A 22 5.58 6.52 0.86
CA ASP A 22 4.76 5.46 0.25
C ASP A 22 5.58 4.23 -0.17
N GLY A 23 4.89 3.13 -0.50
CA GLY A 23 5.56 1.85 -0.83
C GLY A 23 6.50 1.93 -2.04
N SER A 24 6.32 2.90 -2.95
CA SER A 24 7.28 3.15 -4.02
C SER A 24 8.57 3.78 -3.48
N GLU A 25 8.45 4.75 -2.57
CA GLU A 25 9.59 5.46 -1.97
C GLU A 25 10.43 4.53 -1.08
N THR A 26 9.81 3.61 -0.33
CA THR A 26 10.53 2.65 0.50
C THR A 26 11.35 1.66 -0.33
N VAL A 27 10.83 1.20 -1.47
CA VAL A 27 11.56 0.35 -2.43
C VAL A 27 12.71 1.11 -3.08
N VAL A 28 12.47 2.33 -3.57
CA VAL A 28 13.50 3.17 -4.20
C VAL A 28 14.63 3.49 -3.22
N TRP A 29 14.31 3.72 -1.95
CA TRP A 29 15.31 3.91 -0.90
C TRP A 29 16.27 2.72 -0.80
N VAL A 30 15.74 1.49 -0.80
CA VAL A 30 16.59 0.29 -0.77
C VAL A 30 17.42 0.18 -2.05
N GLU A 31 16.76 0.13 -3.22
CA GLU A 31 17.44 -0.18 -4.48
C GLU A 31 18.51 0.86 -4.85
N THR A 32 18.24 2.16 -4.71
CA THR A 32 19.23 3.21 -5.02
C THR A 32 20.49 3.13 -4.17
N ASN A 33 20.41 2.58 -2.95
CA ASN A 33 21.58 2.36 -2.10
C ASN A 33 22.32 1.06 -2.44
N ILE A 34 21.65 0.03 -2.95
CA ILE A 34 22.24 -1.32 -3.05
C ILE A 34 22.52 -1.81 -4.46
N THR A 35 21.94 -1.24 -5.52
CA THR A 35 22.13 -1.72 -6.89
C THR A 35 23.21 -0.93 -7.63
N GLN A 36 23.62 -1.43 -8.79
CA GLN A 36 24.49 -0.75 -9.75
C GLN A 36 23.68 -0.19 -10.93
N SER A 37 22.54 -0.80 -11.25
CA SER A 37 21.66 -0.32 -12.32
C SER A 37 20.18 -0.61 -12.07
N ALA A 38 19.33 0.20 -12.69
CA ALA A 38 17.94 -0.14 -12.94
C ALA A 38 17.63 0.01 -14.44
N CYS A 39 17.05 -1.01 -15.05
CA CYS A 39 16.59 -0.96 -16.44
C CYS A 39 15.07 -1.03 -16.42
N ALA A 40 14.36 0.07 -16.70
CA ALA A 40 12.91 0.14 -16.50
C ALA A 40 12.20 0.88 -17.63
N TYR A 41 10.93 0.52 -17.86
CA TYR A 41 10.05 1.19 -18.82
C TYR A 41 8.81 1.69 -18.07
N PRO A 42 8.29 2.89 -18.37
CA PRO A 42 7.22 3.49 -17.58
C PRO A 42 5.88 2.80 -17.78
N ILE A 43 5.34 2.23 -16.69
CA ILE A 43 3.97 1.73 -16.62
C ILE A 43 3.35 2.03 -15.25
N THR A 44 2.13 2.58 -15.23
CA THR A 44 1.39 2.77 -13.98
C THR A 44 1.03 1.41 -13.38
N SER A 45 1.23 1.15 -12.08
CA SER A 45 1.56 2.08 -10.99
C SER A 45 3.04 2.06 -10.55
N SER A 46 3.92 1.35 -11.25
CA SER A 46 5.36 1.26 -10.93
C SER A 46 6.21 2.43 -11.44
N SER A 47 5.70 3.27 -12.35
CA SER A 47 6.43 4.41 -12.92
C SER A 47 7.11 5.27 -11.85
N LYS A 48 6.46 5.48 -10.69
CA LYS A 48 7.01 6.28 -9.59
C LYS A 48 8.34 5.73 -9.06
N MET A 49 8.51 4.41 -9.03
CA MET A 49 9.76 3.78 -8.62
C MET A 49 10.89 4.05 -9.62
N GLY A 50 10.58 3.91 -10.93
CA GLY A 50 11.53 4.24 -12.00
C GLY A 50 11.94 5.72 -12.01
N GLU A 51 10.98 6.63 -11.85
CA GLU A 51 11.23 8.07 -11.72
C GLU A 51 12.10 8.39 -10.51
N GLY A 52 11.82 7.78 -9.35
CA GLY A 52 12.60 7.94 -8.12
C GLY A 52 14.05 7.50 -8.28
N TYR A 53 14.27 6.34 -8.90
CA TYR A 53 15.62 5.84 -9.18
C TYR A 53 16.36 6.72 -10.20
N ASN A 54 15.70 7.10 -11.31
CA ASN A 54 16.29 7.97 -12.32
C ASN A 54 16.65 9.36 -11.77
N LEU A 55 15.85 9.88 -10.84
CA LEU A 55 16.15 11.11 -10.12
C LEU A 55 17.41 10.96 -9.25
N ALA A 56 17.59 9.82 -8.58
CA ALA A 56 18.81 9.55 -7.80
C ALA A 56 20.05 9.53 -8.71
N VAL A 57 19.97 8.87 -9.86
CA VAL A 57 21.03 8.85 -10.90
C VAL A 57 21.34 10.27 -11.37
N SER A 58 20.31 11.06 -11.70
CA SER A 58 20.46 12.44 -12.19
C SER A 58 21.11 13.37 -11.16
N ASN A 59 20.97 13.07 -9.87
CA ASN A 59 21.63 13.81 -8.78
C ASN A 59 23.06 13.31 -8.48
N GLY A 60 23.60 12.38 -9.29
CA GLY A 60 24.95 11.85 -9.11
C GLY A 60 25.09 10.92 -7.91
N MET A 61 24.00 10.25 -7.49
CA MET A 61 24.04 9.31 -6.38
C MET A 61 24.99 8.14 -6.69
N LYS A 62 25.64 7.65 -5.63
CA LYS A 62 26.43 6.43 -5.64
C LYS A 62 25.81 5.43 -4.66
N ASN A 63 26.01 4.14 -4.91
CA ASN A 63 25.58 3.08 -4.01
C ASN A 63 26.48 2.98 -2.76
N LEU A 64 26.19 2.04 -1.84
CA LEU A 64 26.92 1.86 -0.58
C LEU A 64 28.40 1.44 -0.71
N TRP A 65 28.84 1.11 -1.93
CA TRP A 65 30.22 0.74 -2.28
C TRP A 65 30.90 1.78 -3.18
N ASP A 66 30.39 3.02 -3.20
CA ASP A 66 30.95 4.17 -3.92
C ASP A 66 30.94 4.02 -5.47
N GLU A 67 30.07 3.14 -5.98
CA GLU A 67 29.86 2.96 -7.42
C GLU A 67 28.74 3.87 -7.92
N THR A 68 28.95 4.51 -9.07
CA THR A 68 27.93 5.33 -9.72
C THR A 68 26.80 4.45 -10.24
N ILE A 69 25.57 4.73 -9.82
CA ILE A 69 24.39 4.00 -10.28
C ILE A 69 23.93 4.46 -11.67
N LEU A 70 23.34 3.55 -12.44
CA LEU A 70 22.86 3.79 -13.80
C LEU A 70 21.36 3.55 -13.94
N PHE A 71 20.69 4.33 -14.79
CA PHE A 71 19.30 4.09 -15.19
C PHE A 71 19.22 3.96 -16.71
N ILE A 72 18.57 2.90 -17.20
CA ILE A 72 18.39 2.64 -18.63
C ILE A 72 16.89 2.55 -18.92
N GLU A 73 16.42 3.38 -19.84
CA GLU A 73 15.05 3.34 -20.38
C GLU A 73 15.07 2.81 -21.82
N PRO A 74 14.73 1.52 -22.03
CA PRO A 74 14.63 0.93 -23.38
C PRO A 74 13.27 1.24 -24.02
N GLU A 75 12.92 0.57 -25.12
CA GLU A 75 11.68 0.80 -25.85
C GLU A 75 10.46 0.03 -25.32
N SER A 76 10.67 -0.95 -24.43
CA SER A 76 9.60 -1.78 -23.85
C SER A 76 10.03 -2.48 -22.55
N GLU A 77 9.06 -3.00 -21.79
CA GLU A 77 9.31 -3.85 -20.62
C GLU A 77 10.05 -5.15 -20.96
N HIS A 78 9.81 -5.74 -22.13
CA HIS A 78 10.57 -6.90 -22.60
C HIS A 78 12.07 -6.57 -22.63
N SER A 79 12.44 -5.47 -23.29
CA SER A 79 13.84 -5.03 -23.40
C SER A 79 14.41 -4.52 -22.09
N ALA A 80 13.58 -4.02 -21.18
CA ALA A 80 13.99 -3.71 -19.80
C ALA A 80 14.44 -4.98 -19.06
N ALA A 81 13.64 -6.04 -19.10
CA ALA A 81 14.02 -7.33 -18.51
C ALA A 81 15.26 -7.93 -19.19
N THR A 82 15.37 -7.85 -20.52
CA THR A 82 16.56 -8.35 -21.26
C THR A 82 17.82 -7.56 -20.91
N SER A 83 17.69 -6.25 -20.69
CA SER A 83 18.80 -5.41 -20.24
C SER A 83 19.25 -5.79 -18.82
N CYS A 84 18.30 -6.05 -17.91
CA CYS A 84 18.63 -6.60 -16.58
C CYS A 84 19.32 -7.97 -16.68
N GLU A 85 18.83 -8.86 -17.54
CA GLU A 85 19.46 -10.15 -17.79
C GLU A 85 20.93 -9.98 -18.21
N GLY A 86 21.21 -9.14 -19.22
CA GLY A 86 22.56 -8.88 -19.70
C GLY A 86 23.47 -8.30 -18.61
N PHE A 87 22.96 -7.35 -17.81
CA PHE A 87 23.70 -6.75 -16.71
C PHE A 87 24.05 -7.77 -15.62
N ALA A 88 23.11 -8.64 -15.26
CA ALA A 88 23.32 -9.69 -14.26
C ALA A 88 24.25 -10.80 -14.75
N VAL A 89 24.18 -11.18 -16.03
CA VAL A 89 25.10 -12.14 -16.64
C VAL A 89 26.55 -11.62 -16.59
N ALA A 90 26.75 -10.30 -16.69
CA ALA A 90 28.04 -9.65 -16.51
C ALA A 90 28.50 -9.53 -15.04
N GLY A 91 27.76 -10.10 -14.09
CA GLY A 91 28.07 -10.08 -12.65
C GLY A 91 27.59 -8.84 -11.90
N GLY A 92 26.76 -8.01 -12.53
CA GLY A 92 26.26 -6.77 -11.94
C GLY A 92 24.94 -6.92 -11.19
N ARG A 93 24.74 -6.12 -10.14
CA ARG A 93 23.46 -6.08 -9.40
C ARG A 93 22.50 -5.09 -10.05
N THR A 94 21.37 -5.59 -10.53
CA THR A 94 20.35 -4.80 -11.24
C THR A 94 18.94 -5.03 -10.70
N THR A 95 18.02 -4.17 -11.11
CA THR A 95 16.59 -4.20 -10.78
C THR A 95 15.72 -3.62 -11.90
N THR A 96 14.42 -3.88 -11.83
CA THR A 96 13.41 -3.21 -12.66
C THR A 96 12.15 -2.94 -11.85
N PHE A 97 11.32 -2.03 -12.38
CA PHE A 97 10.04 -1.66 -11.81
C PHE A 97 8.96 -1.84 -12.88
N THR A 98 8.00 -2.73 -12.66
CA THR A 98 6.95 -3.01 -13.65
C THR A 98 5.59 -3.28 -13.01
N SER A 99 4.54 -3.38 -13.84
CA SER A 99 3.15 -3.62 -13.43
C SER A 99 2.34 -4.14 -14.61
N GLY A 100 1.27 -4.88 -14.36
CA GLY A 100 0.22 -5.16 -15.33
C GLY A 100 0.73 -5.79 -16.63
N GLN A 101 0.40 -5.15 -17.76
CA GLN A 101 0.78 -5.61 -19.10
C GLN A 101 2.30 -5.74 -19.27
N GLY A 102 3.06 -4.84 -18.62
CA GLY A 102 4.51 -4.81 -18.70
C GLY A 102 5.15 -6.08 -18.12
N LEU A 103 4.63 -6.58 -17.01
CA LEU A 103 5.12 -7.83 -16.41
C LEU A 103 4.84 -9.03 -17.32
N VAL A 104 3.66 -9.10 -17.93
CA VAL A 104 3.31 -10.18 -18.86
C VAL A 104 4.17 -10.12 -20.12
N LEU A 105 4.48 -8.91 -20.60
CA LEU A 105 5.38 -8.70 -21.74
C LEU A 105 6.82 -9.19 -21.45
N MET A 106 7.23 -9.24 -20.18
CA MET A 106 8.52 -9.79 -19.76
C MET A 106 8.54 -11.33 -19.69
N LYS A 107 7.39 -12.04 -19.80
CA LYS A 107 7.26 -13.47 -19.44
C LYS A 107 8.30 -14.40 -20.08
N GLU A 108 8.63 -14.18 -21.35
CA GLU A 108 9.68 -14.94 -22.04
C GLU A 108 11.05 -14.78 -21.35
N VAL A 109 11.44 -13.53 -21.09
CA VAL A 109 12.74 -13.19 -20.47
C VAL A 109 12.82 -13.71 -19.04
N LEU A 110 11.70 -13.73 -18.30
CA LEU A 110 11.65 -14.26 -16.94
C LEU A 110 12.10 -15.73 -16.86
N TYR A 111 11.72 -16.57 -17.84
CA TYR A 111 12.21 -17.94 -17.93
C TYR A 111 13.72 -18.02 -18.17
N THR A 112 14.25 -17.10 -18.97
CA THR A 112 15.69 -17.05 -19.26
C THR A 112 16.49 -16.65 -18.02
N ILE A 113 16.04 -15.61 -17.30
CA ILE A 113 16.69 -15.14 -16.07
C ILE A 113 16.73 -16.25 -15.01
N SER A 114 15.59 -16.90 -14.74
CA SER A 114 15.50 -17.97 -13.75
C SER A 114 16.26 -19.23 -14.17
N GLY A 115 16.21 -19.56 -15.47
CA GLY A 115 16.93 -20.69 -16.07
C GLY A 115 18.45 -20.55 -15.98
N LYS A 116 18.96 -19.31 -16.07
CA LYS A 116 20.38 -18.97 -15.90
C LYS A 116 20.82 -18.84 -14.43
N GLY A 117 19.89 -18.87 -13.47
CA GLY A 117 20.21 -18.74 -12.04
C GLY A 117 20.72 -17.33 -11.69
N LEU A 118 20.11 -16.29 -12.28
CA LEU A 118 20.52 -14.91 -12.03
C LEU A 118 19.75 -14.37 -10.80
N PRO A 119 20.42 -13.90 -9.74
CA PRO A 119 19.78 -13.42 -8.50
C PRO A 119 19.26 -11.98 -8.62
N ILE A 120 18.35 -11.76 -9.58
CA ILE A 120 17.73 -10.46 -9.84
C ILE A 120 16.47 -10.30 -8.98
N VAL A 121 16.22 -9.09 -8.49
CA VAL A 121 14.94 -8.73 -7.84
C VAL A 121 14.20 -7.75 -8.73
N PHE A 122 12.94 -8.04 -9.01
CA PHE A 122 12.00 -7.13 -9.69
C PHE A 122 10.94 -6.64 -8.72
N HIS A 123 10.60 -5.35 -8.78
CA HIS A 123 9.58 -4.76 -7.90
C HIS A 123 8.30 -4.50 -8.68
N ILE A 124 7.21 -5.11 -8.21
CA ILE A 124 5.93 -5.15 -8.92
C ILE A 124 4.89 -4.34 -8.14
N GLY A 125 4.37 -3.30 -8.79
CA GLY A 125 3.11 -2.68 -8.37
C GLY A 125 1.93 -3.45 -8.97
N ALA A 126 1.52 -4.54 -8.30
CA ALA A 126 0.55 -5.49 -8.83
C ALA A 126 -0.72 -4.79 -9.34
N ARG A 127 -1.05 -5.03 -10.60
CA ARG A 127 -2.07 -4.31 -11.35
C ARG A 127 -2.95 -5.27 -12.14
N ALA A 128 -4.25 -4.98 -12.15
CA ALA A 128 -5.22 -5.72 -12.94
C ALA A 128 -4.83 -5.76 -14.43
N LEU A 129 -4.92 -6.95 -15.02
CA LEU A 129 -4.71 -7.10 -16.47
C LEU A 129 -5.90 -6.56 -17.26
N THR A 130 -5.59 -5.94 -18.40
CA THR A 130 -6.59 -5.55 -19.40
C THR A 130 -7.23 -6.80 -19.99
N SER A 131 -8.49 -7.03 -19.63
CA SER A 131 -9.32 -8.12 -20.14
C SER A 131 -10.52 -7.53 -20.89
N GLN A 132 -11.71 -7.44 -20.27
CA GLN A 132 -12.88 -6.78 -20.87
C GLN A 132 -12.70 -5.25 -20.98
N SER A 133 -11.81 -4.67 -20.17
CA SER A 133 -11.46 -3.25 -20.18
C SER A 133 -10.08 -3.04 -19.57
N LEU A 134 -9.44 -1.92 -19.91
CA LEU A 134 -8.23 -1.46 -19.25
C LEU A 134 -8.56 -1.04 -17.81
N ASN A 135 -7.73 -1.47 -16.87
CA ASN A 135 -7.72 -0.95 -15.51
C ASN A 135 -6.26 -0.67 -15.09
N VAL A 136 -6.01 0.48 -14.48
CA VAL A 136 -4.66 0.88 -14.00
C VAL A 136 -4.41 0.48 -12.54
N HIS A 137 -5.46 0.08 -11.84
CA HIS A 137 -5.50 -0.14 -10.41
C HIS A 137 -5.14 -1.58 -9.99
N ALA A 138 -5.08 -1.82 -8.68
CA ALA A 138 -4.61 -3.09 -8.11
C ALA A 138 -5.39 -4.30 -8.63
N GLY A 139 -4.65 -5.34 -8.97
CA GLY A 139 -5.12 -6.69 -9.26
C GLY A 139 -3.92 -7.62 -9.18
N HIS A 140 -4.13 -8.89 -8.85
CA HIS A 140 -3.05 -9.88 -8.79
C HIS A 140 -2.94 -10.71 -10.07
N ASP A 141 -3.74 -10.39 -11.09
CA ASP A 141 -3.77 -11.12 -12.36
C ASP A 141 -2.40 -11.12 -13.08
N ASP A 142 -1.67 -10.01 -12.99
CA ASP A 142 -0.37 -9.84 -13.66
C ASP A 142 0.72 -10.75 -13.06
N VAL A 143 0.84 -10.75 -11.73
CA VAL A 143 1.77 -11.61 -11.01
C VAL A 143 1.38 -13.07 -11.17
N MET A 144 0.08 -13.40 -11.09
CA MET A 144 -0.37 -14.78 -11.29
C MET A 144 -0.17 -15.27 -12.73
N ALA A 145 -0.18 -14.37 -13.72
CA ALA A 145 0.11 -14.72 -15.12
C ALA A 145 1.56 -15.18 -15.36
N VAL A 146 2.49 -14.91 -14.43
CA VAL A 146 3.91 -15.28 -14.53
C VAL A 146 4.39 -16.20 -13.39
N ALA A 147 3.45 -16.77 -12.62
CA ALA A 147 3.75 -17.64 -11.48
C ALA A 147 4.48 -18.95 -11.82
N ASP A 148 4.53 -19.30 -13.10
CA ASP A 148 5.16 -20.50 -13.68
C ASP A 148 6.58 -20.25 -14.21
N CYS A 149 7.12 -19.04 -14.07
CA CYS A 149 8.43 -18.65 -14.61
C CYS A 149 9.63 -19.04 -13.74
N GLY A 150 9.41 -19.65 -12.56
CA GLY A 150 10.50 -20.03 -11.64
C GLY A 150 11.09 -18.85 -10.86
N TRP A 151 10.24 -17.93 -10.41
CA TRP A 151 10.63 -16.78 -9.59
C TRP A 151 10.04 -16.93 -8.19
N GLY A 152 10.78 -16.45 -7.18
CA GLY A 152 10.19 -16.21 -5.86
C GLY A 152 9.21 -15.05 -5.96
N MET A 153 8.10 -15.09 -5.24
CA MET A 153 7.05 -14.08 -5.30
C MET A 153 6.57 -13.82 -3.87
N VAL A 154 6.92 -12.65 -3.35
CA VAL A 154 6.67 -12.27 -1.96
C VAL A 154 5.86 -10.99 -1.91
N PHE A 155 4.77 -10.98 -1.15
CA PHE A 155 3.78 -9.91 -1.07
C PHE A 155 3.95 -9.10 0.22
N GLY A 156 4.03 -7.79 0.10
CA GLY A 156 3.96 -6.85 1.22
C GLY A 156 2.51 -6.40 1.49
N MET A 157 2.15 -6.29 2.77
CA MET A 157 0.83 -5.75 3.17
C MET A 157 0.78 -4.22 3.06
N ASN A 158 1.85 -3.52 3.41
CA ASN A 158 1.92 -2.05 3.44
C ASN A 158 3.24 -1.49 2.91
N GLY A 159 3.41 -0.16 2.98
CA GLY A 159 4.62 0.53 2.55
C GLY A 159 5.87 0.12 3.33
N GLN A 160 5.76 -0.17 4.63
CA GLN A 160 6.86 -0.69 5.45
C GLN A 160 7.33 -2.06 4.95
N ALA A 161 6.40 -3.00 4.82
CA ALA A 161 6.68 -4.35 4.35
C ALA A 161 7.26 -4.33 2.94
N SER A 162 6.76 -3.46 2.06
CA SER A 162 7.29 -3.31 0.69
C SER A 162 8.77 -2.94 0.66
N GLY A 163 9.22 -2.06 1.56
CA GLY A 163 10.62 -1.67 1.69
C GLY A 163 11.48 -2.75 2.32
N ASP A 164 11.04 -3.33 3.44
CA ASP A 164 11.77 -4.40 4.12
C ASP A 164 11.93 -5.64 3.22
N LEU A 165 10.86 -6.03 2.52
CA LEU A 165 10.87 -7.15 1.58
C LEU A 165 11.76 -6.90 0.35
N ALA A 166 12.02 -5.65 -0.03
CA ALA A 166 13.01 -5.35 -1.07
C ALA A 166 14.41 -5.84 -0.65
N ALA A 167 14.80 -5.56 0.59
CA ALA A 167 16.07 -6.02 1.14
C ALA A 167 16.09 -7.55 1.39
N ILE A 168 15.02 -8.10 1.98
CA ILE A 168 14.90 -9.53 2.28
C ILE A 168 14.96 -10.37 1.00
N THR A 169 14.19 -10.02 -0.02
CA THR A 169 14.19 -10.75 -1.30
C THR A 169 15.52 -10.62 -2.01
N ARG A 170 16.24 -9.49 -1.89
CA ARG A 170 17.60 -9.37 -2.43
C ARG A 170 18.57 -10.32 -1.74
N ARG A 171 18.57 -10.35 -0.40
CA ARG A 171 19.43 -11.26 0.36
C ARG A 171 19.12 -12.72 0.01
N ALA A 172 17.84 -13.09 -0.01
CA ALA A 172 17.41 -14.43 -0.39
C ALA A 172 17.81 -14.79 -1.83
N ALA A 173 17.60 -13.88 -2.79
CA ALA A 173 17.93 -14.09 -4.20
C ALA A 173 19.41 -14.43 -4.37
N GLU A 174 20.29 -13.66 -3.73
CA GLU A 174 21.73 -13.86 -3.80
C GLU A 174 22.21 -15.08 -3.00
N ASP A 175 21.53 -15.46 -1.92
CA ASP A 175 21.88 -16.65 -1.14
C ASP A 175 21.58 -17.96 -1.89
N CYS A 176 20.52 -18.02 -2.69
CA CYS A 176 20.17 -19.21 -3.48
C CYS A 176 20.48 -19.12 -4.98
N GLY A 177 20.97 -17.98 -5.47
CA GLY A 177 21.21 -17.75 -6.90
C GLY A 177 19.93 -17.83 -7.75
N ARG A 178 18.79 -17.36 -7.23
CA ARG A 178 17.49 -17.40 -7.92
C ARG A 178 16.80 -16.05 -7.88
N PRO A 179 16.01 -15.70 -8.90
CA PRO A 179 15.38 -14.40 -8.95
C PRO A 179 14.11 -14.33 -8.10
N PHE A 180 13.78 -13.12 -7.62
CA PHE A 180 12.61 -12.85 -6.79
C PHE A 180 11.81 -11.64 -7.29
N MET A 181 10.51 -11.66 -7.05
CA MET A 181 9.60 -10.55 -7.19
C MET A 181 9.19 -10.08 -5.80
N ASN A 182 9.42 -8.79 -5.54
CA ASN A 182 8.84 -8.09 -4.39
C ASN A 182 7.55 -7.39 -4.86
N VAL A 183 6.40 -7.87 -4.38
CA VAL A 183 5.07 -7.51 -4.86
C VAL A 183 4.35 -6.65 -3.84
N GLN A 184 3.75 -5.55 -4.30
CA GLN A 184 2.90 -4.68 -3.50
C GLN A 184 1.66 -4.26 -4.29
N ASP A 185 0.53 -4.00 -3.62
CA ASP A 185 -0.73 -3.65 -4.30
C ASP A 185 -0.63 -2.28 -4.98
N GLY A 186 -0.92 -2.25 -6.29
CA GLY A 186 -0.89 -1.02 -7.08
C GLY A 186 -1.86 0.05 -6.58
N PHE A 187 -1.40 1.29 -6.45
CA PHE A 187 -2.06 2.42 -5.77
C PHE A 187 -2.30 2.23 -4.27
N LEU A 188 -2.89 1.12 -3.85
CA LEU A 188 -3.29 0.86 -2.46
C LEU A 188 -2.09 0.74 -1.50
N THR A 189 -0.93 0.33 -2.01
CA THR A 189 0.34 0.33 -1.28
C THR A 189 1.37 1.23 -1.96
N THR A 190 1.48 1.18 -3.30
CA THR A 190 2.52 1.93 -4.02
C THR A 190 2.41 3.45 -3.88
N HIS A 191 1.20 3.98 -3.58
CA HIS A 191 0.92 5.42 -3.49
C HIS A 191 0.37 5.88 -2.14
N THR A 192 0.15 4.96 -1.21
CA THR A 192 -0.34 5.26 0.14
C THR A 192 0.84 5.68 0.99
N VAL A 193 0.84 6.93 1.45
CA VAL A 193 1.89 7.46 2.33
C VAL A 193 1.59 7.03 3.75
N GLU A 194 2.58 6.45 4.41
CA GLU A 194 2.45 5.89 5.76
C GLU A 194 3.63 6.31 6.64
N SER A 195 3.45 6.27 7.95
CA SER A 195 4.58 6.27 8.89
C SER A 195 5.37 4.98 8.73
N VAL A 196 6.65 5.11 8.35
CA VAL A 196 7.55 3.98 8.09
C VAL A 196 8.92 4.21 8.72
N MET A 197 9.64 3.13 8.91
CA MET A 197 10.99 3.02 9.42
C MET A 197 11.89 2.56 8.26
N LEU A 198 12.53 3.50 7.57
CA LEU A 198 13.43 3.16 6.46
C LEU A 198 14.67 2.41 6.97
N ALA A 199 15.14 1.43 6.19
CA ALA A 199 16.37 0.71 6.52
C ALA A 199 17.58 1.64 6.57
N GLU A 200 18.37 1.59 7.63
CA GLU A 200 19.64 2.30 7.72
C GLU A 200 20.61 1.85 6.63
N LYS A 201 21.50 2.73 6.19
CA LYS A 201 22.52 2.39 5.19
C LYS A 201 23.47 1.31 5.69
N GLU A 202 23.82 1.39 6.97
CA GLU A 202 24.65 0.42 7.68
C GLU A 202 23.95 -0.94 7.78
N LEU A 203 22.64 -0.96 8.05
CA LEU A 203 21.85 -2.19 8.01
C LEU A 203 21.91 -2.83 6.63
N LEU A 204 21.63 -2.07 5.57
CA LEU A 204 21.65 -2.59 4.19
C LEU A 204 23.04 -3.10 3.80
N LYS A 205 24.10 -2.42 4.23
CA LYS A 205 25.48 -2.82 3.97
C LYS A 205 25.83 -4.14 4.66
N ASP A 206 25.49 -4.27 5.95
CA ASP A 206 25.74 -5.45 6.76
C ASP A 206 24.88 -6.65 6.31
N PHE A 207 23.61 -6.40 6.00
CA PHE A 207 22.63 -7.43 5.68
C PHE A 207 22.73 -7.95 4.25
N ILE A 208 23.10 -7.13 3.26
CA ILE A 208 23.12 -7.57 1.84
C ILE A 208 24.54 -7.89 1.37
N GLY A 209 25.54 -7.12 1.80
CA GLY A 209 26.92 -7.27 1.36
C GLY A 209 27.21 -6.77 -0.06
N SER A 210 28.50 -6.71 -0.41
CA SER A 210 28.98 -6.14 -1.67
C SER A 210 28.57 -6.97 -2.88
N PRO A 211 28.08 -6.36 -3.98
CA PRO A 211 27.82 -7.07 -5.24
C PRO A 211 29.02 -7.89 -5.71
N SER A 212 30.23 -7.36 -5.57
CA SER A 212 31.47 -8.00 -6.02
C SER A 212 31.84 -9.28 -5.25
N GLU A 213 31.30 -9.45 -4.04
CA GLU A 213 31.55 -10.62 -3.18
C GLU A 213 30.42 -11.65 -3.29
N ARG A 214 29.24 -11.19 -3.72
CA ARG A 214 27.98 -11.94 -3.71
C ARG A 214 27.60 -12.49 -5.09
N LEU A 215 27.97 -11.79 -6.15
CA LEU A 215 27.58 -12.10 -7.51
C LEU A 215 28.73 -12.72 -8.29
N THR A 216 28.39 -13.64 -9.19
CA THR A 216 29.34 -14.27 -10.11
C THR A 216 29.12 -13.70 -11.50
N SER A 217 30.20 -13.27 -12.16
CA SER A 217 30.16 -12.93 -13.58
C SER A 217 30.17 -14.21 -14.41
N LEU A 218 29.09 -14.45 -15.16
CA LEU A 218 29.02 -15.52 -16.15
C LEU A 218 29.62 -15.09 -17.50
N PHE A 219 29.88 -13.79 -17.68
CA PHE A 219 30.49 -13.19 -18.86
C PHE A 219 31.86 -12.60 -18.51
N ASP A 220 32.78 -13.47 -18.12
CA ASP A 220 34.18 -13.13 -17.85
C ASP A 220 35.08 -13.61 -19.01
N PRO A 221 35.73 -12.72 -19.77
CA PRO A 221 36.67 -13.09 -20.83
C PRO A 221 37.88 -13.91 -20.34
N TYR A 222 38.23 -13.83 -19.06
CA TYR A 222 39.32 -14.60 -18.46
C TYR A 222 38.87 -16.00 -18.01
N ASN A 223 37.58 -16.18 -17.73
CA ASN A 223 36.96 -17.46 -17.37
C ASN A 223 35.70 -17.70 -18.21
N PRO A 224 35.84 -17.90 -19.55
CA PRO A 224 34.71 -17.86 -20.45
C PRO A 224 33.78 -19.06 -20.28
N ILE A 225 32.48 -18.80 -20.17
CA ILE A 225 31.41 -19.80 -20.13
C ILE A 225 30.43 -19.53 -21.27
N MET A 226 29.95 -20.58 -21.92
CA MET A 226 28.87 -20.50 -22.90
C MET A 226 27.53 -20.78 -22.21
N THR A 227 26.62 -19.81 -22.18
CA THR A 227 25.27 -19.94 -21.62
C THR A 227 24.20 -19.87 -22.72
N GLY A 228 23.02 -20.47 -22.50
CA GLY A 228 21.91 -20.39 -23.45
C GLY A 228 22.10 -21.21 -24.74
N THR A 229 22.74 -22.38 -24.67
CA THR A 229 22.99 -23.24 -25.84
C THR A 229 21.73 -23.91 -26.35
N VAL A 230 21.73 -24.27 -27.63
CA VAL A 230 20.71 -25.17 -28.20
C VAL A 230 20.99 -26.59 -27.72
N GLN A 231 20.02 -27.19 -27.04
CA GLN A 231 20.11 -28.55 -26.50
C GLN A 231 19.10 -29.47 -27.19
N ASN A 232 19.54 -30.67 -27.56
CA ASN A 232 18.65 -31.75 -28.00
C ASN A 232 17.92 -32.37 -26.79
N GLN A 233 16.92 -33.22 -27.08
CA GLN A 233 15.90 -33.70 -26.14
C GLN A 233 16.49 -34.31 -24.86
N ASP A 234 17.50 -35.18 -24.98
CA ASP A 234 18.15 -35.84 -23.83
C ASP A 234 18.83 -34.83 -22.88
N SER A 235 19.67 -33.95 -23.41
CA SER A 235 20.35 -32.92 -22.60
C SER A 235 19.38 -31.91 -22.00
N TYR A 236 18.36 -31.50 -22.76
CA TYR A 236 17.38 -30.52 -22.30
C TYR A 236 16.59 -31.05 -21.10
N MET A 237 16.09 -32.30 -21.17
CA MET A 237 15.34 -32.89 -20.06
C MET A 237 16.19 -33.01 -18.80
N LYS A 238 17.46 -33.45 -18.93
CA LYS A 238 18.41 -33.52 -17.82
C LYS A 238 18.61 -32.16 -17.16
N GLY A 239 18.92 -31.13 -17.95
CA GLY A 239 19.11 -29.77 -17.44
C GLY A 239 17.85 -29.22 -16.77
N LYS A 240 16.68 -29.40 -17.40
CA LYS A 240 15.42 -28.86 -16.90
C LYS A 240 14.98 -29.51 -15.58
N ILE A 241 15.18 -30.81 -15.42
CA ILE A 241 14.89 -31.51 -14.15
C ILE A 241 15.96 -31.21 -13.09
N ALA A 242 17.23 -31.11 -13.47
CA ALA A 242 18.31 -30.80 -12.53
C ALA A 242 18.15 -29.43 -11.84
N GLN A 243 17.41 -28.49 -12.45
CA GLN A 243 17.08 -27.20 -11.84
C GLN A 243 16.38 -27.34 -10.48
N ARG A 244 15.63 -28.42 -10.24
CA ARG A 244 14.88 -28.64 -8.98
C ARG A 244 15.78 -28.57 -7.75
N ALA A 245 16.97 -29.17 -7.81
CA ALA A 245 17.92 -29.18 -6.70
C ALA A 245 18.29 -27.77 -6.22
N TYR A 246 18.31 -26.79 -7.12
CA TYR A 246 18.57 -25.40 -6.78
C TYR A 246 17.32 -24.63 -6.36
N TYR A 247 16.13 -25.02 -6.84
CA TYR A 247 14.87 -24.42 -6.40
C TYR A 247 14.51 -24.83 -4.95
N ASP A 248 14.97 -26.00 -4.52
CA ASP A 248 14.83 -26.47 -3.13
C ASP A 248 15.55 -25.54 -2.13
N GLU A 249 16.52 -24.74 -2.57
CA GLU A 249 17.26 -23.77 -1.74
C GLU A 249 16.51 -22.45 -1.53
N MET A 250 15.51 -22.12 -2.35
CA MET A 250 14.82 -20.82 -2.29
C MET A 250 14.05 -20.61 -0.99
N MET A 251 13.33 -21.63 -0.51
CA MET A 251 12.53 -21.55 0.71
C MET A 251 13.41 -21.39 1.96
N PRO A 252 14.47 -22.20 2.15
CA PRO A 252 15.47 -21.97 3.21
C PRO A 252 16.11 -20.58 3.16
N ALA A 253 16.51 -20.11 1.98
CA ALA A 253 17.13 -18.78 1.82
C ALA A 253 16.16 -17.66 2.22
N LEU A 254 14.90 -17.73 1.77
CA LEU A 254 13.88 -16.75 2.12
C LEU A 254 13.62 -16.70 3.63
N LYS A 255 13.41 -17.86 4.27
CA LYS A 255 13.21 -17.94 5.73
C LYS A 255 14.43 -17.47 6.52
N GLY A 256 15.63 -17.80 6.04
CA GLY A 256 16.88 -17.33 6.63
C GLY A 256 16.98 -15.80 6.62
N ALA A 257 16.74 -15.20 5.46
CA ALA A 257 16.74 -13.74 5.28
C ALA A 257 15.68 -13.05 6.16
N MET A 258 14.44 -13.56 6.19
CA MET A 258 13.37 -13.03 7.05
C MET A 258 13.74 -13.09 8.55
N LYS A 259 14.32 -14.22 8.99
CA LYS A 259 14.75 -14.39 10.39
C LYS A 259 15.88 -13.44 10.76
N GLU A 260 16.91 -13.33 9.93
CA GLU A 260 18.04 -12.42 10.17
C GLU A 260 17.58 -10.95 10.18
N TRP A 261 16.66 -10.58 9.28
CA TRP A 261 16.03 -9.26 9.29
C TRP A 261 15.31 -8.95 10.62
N GLY A 262 14.50 -9.89 11.11
CA GLY A 262 13.82 -9.75 12.40
C GLY A 262 14.79 -9.59 13.57
N GLN A 263 15.91 -10.33 13.57
CA GLN A 263 16.93 -10.20 14.61
C GLN A 263 17.63 -8.83 14.61
N LEU A 264 17.85 -8.25 13.44
CA LEU A 264 18.54 -6.97 13.28
C LEU A 264 17.63 -5.78 13.58
N THR A 265 16.36 -5.88 13.15
CA THR A 265 15.44 -4.74 13.09
C THR A 265 14.32 -4.79 14.12
N GLY A 266 14.03 -5.96 14.69
CA GLY A 266 12.85 -6.22 15.51
C GLY A 266 11.55 -6.35 14.71
N ARG A 267 11.58 -6.21 13.37
CA ARG A 267 10.42 -6.39 12.49
C ARG A 267 10.45 -7.80 11.91
N GLU A 268 9.58 -8.66 12.41
CA GLU A 268 9.52 -10.07 12.03
C GLU A 268 8.68 -10.27 10.77
N TYR A 269 9.17 -11.13 9.87
CA TYR A 269 8.45 -11.59 8.68
C TYR A 269 8.47 -13.11 8.62
N SER A 270 7.45 -13.68 7.98
CA SER A 270 7.34 -15.11 7.75
C SER A 270 6.73 -15.35 6.37
N VAL A 271 6.91 -16.56 5.83
CA VAL A 271 6.29 -16.97 4.56
C VAL A 271 4.77 -17.13 4.69
N VAL A 272 4.30 -17.35 5.91
CA VAL A 272 2.88 -17.35 6.33
C VAL A 272 2.80 -16.60 7.66
N GLU A 273 1.93 -15.60 7.73
CA GLU A 273 1.77 -14.71 8.87
C GLU A 273 0.36 -14.89 9.48
N PRO A 274 0.21 -15.77 10.48
CA PRO A 274 -1.05 -15.93 11.20
C PRO A 274 -1.28 -14.80 12.21
N TYR A 275 -2.52 -14.34 12.30
CA TYR A 275 -2.96 -13.30 13.22
C TYR A 275 -4.20 -13.79 14.01
N ARG A 276 -4.10 -13.79 15.34
CA ARG A 276 -5.14 -14.30 16.28
C ARG A 276 -5.66 -15.71 15.94
N MET A 277 -4.76 -16.62 15.57
CA MET A 277 -5.10 -18.00 15.16
C MET A 277 -5.10 -19.03 16.29
N ASP A 278 -4.54 -18.73 17.47
CA ASP A 278 -4.32 -19.71 18.56
C ASP A 278 -5.61 -20.41 19.03
N ASP A 279 -6.76 -19.74 18.95
CA ASP A 279 -8.08 -20.28 19.31
C ASP A 279 -9.14 -20.03 18.22
N ALA A 280 -8.74 -19.69 17.00
CA ALA A 280 -9.65 -19.31 15.93
C ALA A 280 -10.53 -20.49 15.50
N GLU A 281 -11.84 -20.24 15.34
CA GLU A 281 -12.78 -21.20 14.75
C GLU A 281 -12.97 -20.96 13.25
N TYR A 282 -12.74 -19.73 12.79
CA TYR A 282 -12.86 -19.30 11.40
C TYR A 282 -11.66 -18.46 11.00
N ALA A 283 -11.22 -18.54 9.74
CA ALA A 283 -10.11 -17.73 9.26
C ALA A 283 -10.39 -17.03 7.92
N LEU A 284 -9.92 -15.79 7.81
CA LEU A 284 -9.77 -15.08 6.54
C LEU A 284 -8.36 -15.30 6.02
N VAL A 285 -8.21 -15.65 4.74
CA VAL A 285 -6.92 -15.97 4.13
C VAL A 285 -6.74 -15.14 2.87
N GLY A 286 -5.56 -14.57 2.65
CA GLY A 286 -5.31 -13.77 1.45
C GLY A 286 -3.88 -13.22 1.37
N MET A 287 -3.65 -12.34 0.40
CA MET A 287 -2.36 -11.70 0.14
C MET A 287 -2.52 -10.18 -0.01
N GLY A 288 -1.46 -9.44 0.29
CA GLY A 288 -1.39 -7.99 0.07
C GLY A 288 -2.21 -7.18 1.09
N GLY A 289 -2.39 -5.90 0.80
CA GLY A 289 -2.80 -4.90 1.80
C GLY A 289 -4.23 -5.04 2.33
N MET A 290 -5.11 -5.75 1.63
CA MET A 290 -6.46 -6.00 2.16
C MET A 290 -6.43 -6.87 3.44
N MET A 291 -5.35 -7.61 3.68
CA MET A 291 -5.22 -8.42 4.90
C MET A 291 -5.01 -7.59 6.16
N GLU A 292 -4.48 -6.36 6.09
CA GLU A 292 -4.43 -5.47 7.25
C GLU A 292 -5.82 -5.01 7.69
N THR A 293 -6.67 -4.65 6.72
CA THR A 293 -8.09 -4.34 7.01
C THR A 293 -8.81 -5.56 7.58
N ALA A 294 -8.50 -6.77 7.09
CA ALA A 294 -9.03 -8.01 7.63
C ALA A 294 -8.59 -8.24 9.09
N MET A 295 -7.33 -7.93 9.45
CA MET A 295 -6.85 -8.04 10.84
C MET A 295 -7.61 -7.12 11.78
N ALA A 296 -7.77 -5.85 11.43
CA ALA A 296 -8.54 -4.90 12.24
C ALA A 296 -10.04 -5.27 12.31
N THR A 297 -10.59 -5.88 11.24
CA THR A 297 -11.96 -6.42 11.28
C THR A 297 -12.08 -7.65 12.19
N ALA A 298 -11.06 -8.52 12.20
CA ALA A 298 -11.01 -9.67 13.10
C ALA A 298 -10.90 -9.23 14.57
N ASP A 299 -10.13 -8.17 14.86
CA ASP A 299 -10.09 -7.54 16.19
C ASP A 299 -11.49 -7.11 16.62
N TYR A 300 -12.19 -6.32 15.79
CA TYR A 300 -13.56 -5.89 16.06
C TYR A 300 -14.52 -7.07 16.29
N LEU A 301 -14.50 -8.10 15.43
CA LEU A 301 -15.39 -9.26 15.58
C LEU A 301 -15.12 -10.05 16.87
N ARG A 302 -13.86 -10.12 17.30
CA ARG A 302 -13.49 -10.80 18.54
C ARG A 302 -13.89 -9.98 19.76
N ASP A 303 -13.54 -8.71 19.76
CA ASP A 303 -13.61 -7.84 20.93
C ASP A 303 -15.06 -7.37 21.17
N GLU A 304 -15.81 -7.05 20.11
CA GLU A 304 -17.19 -6.55 20.20
C GLU A 304 -18.28 -7.64 20.06
N GLN A 305 -17.98 -8.75 19.38
CA GLN A 305 -18.97 -9.81 19.11
C GLN A 305 -18.62 -11.18 19.66
N GLY A 306 -17.45 -11.33 20.30
CA GLY A 306 -16.99 -12.61 20.86
C GLY A 306 -16.80 -13.70 19.81
N LYS A 307 -16.63 -13.34 18.53
CA LYS A 307 -16.47 -14.30 17.43
C LYS A 307 -15.00 -14.65 17.26
N LYS A 308 -14.66 -15.93 17.37
CA LYS A 308 -13.28 -16.43 17.25
C LYS A 308 -12.81 -16.49 15.80
N VAL A 309 -12.54 -15.33 15.21
CA VAL A 309 -11.98 -15.19 13.86
C VAL A 309 -10.48 -14.94 13.95
N GLY A 310 -9.72 -15.54 13.03
CA GLY A 310 -8.32 -15.21 12.79
C GLY A 310 -8.08 -14.81 11.34
N VAL A 311 -6.86 -14.37 11.05
CA VAL A 311 -6.43 -13.99 9.69
C VAL A 311 -5.12 -14.68 9.37
N VAL A 312 -4.95 -15.12 8.13
CA VAL A 312 -3.69 -15.68 7.63
C VAL A 312 -3.29 -14.90 6.37
N HIS A 313 -2.23 -14.11 6.49
CA HIS A 313 -1.58 -13.50 5.32
C HIS A 313 -0.55 -14.47 4.74
N VAL A 314 -0.67 -14.76 3.44
CA VAL A 314 0.28 -15.61 2.71
C VAL A 314 1.33 -14.72 2.04
N SER A 315 2.42 -14.45 2.75
CA SER A 315 3.45 -13.54 2.27
C SER A 315 4.24 -14.12 1.11
N SER A 316 4.47 -15.44 1.08
CA SER A 316 5.13 -16.11 -0.05
C SER A 316 4.12 -16.90 -0.88
N PHE A 317 3.90 -16.48 -2.13
CA PHE A 317 3.17 -17.30 -3.11
C PHE A 317 4.12 -18.28 -3.82
N ARG A 318 5.37 -17.86 -3.99
CA ARG A 318 6.48 -18.70 -4.48
C ARG A 318 7.74 -18.44 -3.67
N PRO A 319 8.48 -19.48 -3.24
CA PRO A 319 8.06 -20.89 -3.21
C PRO A 319 6.82 -21.06 -2.32
N PHE A 320 5.89 -21.96 -2.69
CA PHE A 320 4.60 -22.05 -2.00
C PHE A 320 4.74 -22.72 -0.61
N PRO A 321 4.31 -22.09 0.50
CA PRO A 321 4.49 -22.58 1.87
C PRO A 321 3.35 -23.51 2.30
N GLY A 322 3.13 -24.59 1.54
CA GLY A 322 2.01 -25.52 1.76
C GLY A 322 1.94 -26.09 3.18
N PRO A 323 3.03 -26.64 3.74
CA PRO A 323 3.04 -27.16 5.11
C PRO A 323 2.68 -26.12 6.17
N GLU A 324 3.20 -24.90 6.06
CA GLU A 324 2.94 -23.81 7.00
C GLU A 324 1.50 -23.31 6.93
N ILE A 325 0.93 -23.26 5.73
CA ILE A 325 -0.49 -22.90 5.54
C ILE A 325 -1.39 -23.96 6.18
N VAL A 326 -1.12 -25.25 5.94
CA VAL A 326 -1.90 -26.33 6.55
C VAL A 326 -1.77 -26.27 8.07
N GLU A 327 -0.57 -26.07 8.60
CA GLU A 327 -0.36 -25.97 10.05
C GLU A 327 -1.16 -24.81 10.65
N ALA A 328 -1.21 -23.65 9.97
CA ALA A 328 -1.95 -22.49 10.44
C ALA A 328 -3.48 -22.70 10.41
N LEU A 329 -3.99 -23.51 9.47
CA LEU A 329 -5.43 -23.60 9.19
C LEU A 329 -6.09 -24.92 9.61
N LYS A 330 -5.33 -25.99 9.95
CA LYS A 330 -5.89 -27.33 10.19
C LYS A 330 -6.95 -27.40 11.30
N ASP A 331 -6.87 -26.52 12.30
CA ASP A 331 -7.71 -26.57 13.50
C ASP A 331 -8.99 -25.72 13.40
N VAL A 332 -9.18 -24.96 12.31
CA VAL A 332 -10.40 -24.14 12.12
C VAL A 332 -11.56 -24.97 11.56
N LYS A 333 -12.80 -24.53 11.77
CA LYS A 333 -14.00 -25.15 11.22
C LYS A 333 -14.17 -24.84 9.72
N ALA A 334 -13.82 -23.63 9.32
CA ALA A 334 -13.87 -23.16 7.94
C ALA A 334 -12.94 -21.95 7.74
N PHE A 335 -12.48 -21.75 6.52
CA PHE A 335 -11.75 -20.55 6.14
C PHE A 335 -12.15 -20.07 4.74
N ALA A 336 -12.01 -18.77 4.51
CA ALA A 336 -12.31 -18.13 3.23
C ALA A 336 -11.04 -17.55 2.64
N VAL A 337 -10.70 -17.97 1.42
CA VAL A 337 -9.58 -17.45 0.65
C VAL A 337 -10.08 -16.29 -0.22
N LEU A 338 -9.60 -15.09 0.05
CA LEU A 338 -9.93 -13.88 -0.70
C LEU A 338 -8.79 -13.56 -1.67
N GLU A 339 -9.12 -13.44 -2.95
CA GLU A 339 -8.15 -13.20 -4.02
C GLU A 339 -8.50 -11.94 -4.81
N ARG A 340 -7.48 -11.13 -5.09
CA ARG A 340 -7.60 -9.88 -5.85
C ARG A 340 -7.56 -10.11 -7.37
N MET A 341 -8.28 -11.13 -7.80
CA MET A 341 -8.42 -11.55 -9.20
C MET A 341 -9.63 -12.47 -9.34
N ASP A 342 -10.00 -12.77 -10.59
CA ASP A 342 -11.01 -13.78 -10.88
C ASP A 342 -10.67 -14.55 -12.17
N ASN A 343 -10.63 -15.87 -12.09
CA ASN A 343 -10.43 -16.76 -13.22
C ASN A 343 -11.60 -17.76 -13.32
N PRO A 344 -12.70 -17.38 -14.00
CA PRO A 344 -13.95 -18.15 -13.97
C PRO A 344 -13.88 -19.50 -14.72
N ILE A 345 -12.84 -19.73 -15.53
CA ILE A 345 -12.65 -21.00 -16.25
C ILE A 345 -11.76 -21.99 -15.49
N ALA A 346 -11.09 -21.53 -14.42
CA ALA A 346 -10.28 -22.40 -13.57
C ALA A 346 -11.17 -23.11 -12.53
N GLN A 347 -10.72 -24.28 -12.07
CA GLN A 347 -11.39 -25.00 -10.99
C GLN A 347 -11.48 -24.17 -9.70
N SER A 348 -10.49 -23.31 -9.47
CA SER A 348 -10.41 -22.33 -8.38
C SER A 348 -9.39 -21.26 -8.77
N ASN A 349 -9.48 -20.08 -8.18
CA ASN A 349 -8.45 -19.06 -8.29
C ASN A 349 -7.09 -19.58 -7.73
N PRO A 350 -5.95 -19.03 -8.17
CA PRO A 350 -4.63 -19.62 -7.95
C PRO A 350 -4.28 -19.92 -6.49
N LEU A 351 -4.49 -18.97 -5.56
CA LEU A 351 -4.17 -19.20 -4.15
C LEU A 351 -5.10 -20.27 -3.56
N THR A 352 -6.40 -20.20 -3.85
CA THR A 352 -7.36 -21.21 -3.43
C THR A 352 -6.97 -22.61 -3.94
N ALA A 353 -6.50 -22.71 -5.19
CA ALA A 353 -6.09 -23.97 -5.80
C ALA A 353 -4.87 -24.57 -5.11
N GLU A 354 -3.84 -23.77 -4.83
CA GLU A 354 -2.63 -24.21 -4.14
C GLU A 354 -2.93 -24.65 -2.70
N ILE A 355 -3.78 -23.90 -1.98
CA ILE A 355 -4.21 -24.28 -0.62
C ILE A 355 -4.96 -25.60 -0.63
N LYS A 356 -5.91 -25.79 -1.57
CA LYS A 356 -6.62 -27.07 -1.73
C LYS A 356 -5.65 -28.22 -2.02
N SER A 357 -4.63 -28.00 -2.84
CA SER A 357 -3.59 -28.99 -3.12
C SER A 357 -2.80 -29.34 -1.85
N SER A 358 -2.38 -28.34 -1.08
CA SER A 358 -1.65 -28.55 0.18
C SER A 358 -2.45 -29.34 1.21
N PHE A 359 -3.75 -29.11 1.33
CA PHE A 359 -4.61 -29.91 2.20
C PHE A 359 -4.78 -31.35 1.69
N ALA A 360 -4.79 -31.57 0.37
CA ALA A 360 -4.81 -32.92 -0.20
C ALA A 360 -3.50 -33.68 0.09
N ASP A 361 -2.35 -33.01 -0.02
CA ASP A 361 -1.05 -33.57 0.33
C ASP A 361 -0.97 -33.94 1.82
N ALA A 362 -1.45 -33.07 2.70
CA ALA A 362 -1.51 -33.32 4.14
C ALA A 362 -2.42 -34.51 4.50
N LEU A 363 -3.61 -34.59 3.89
CA LEU A 363 -4.57 -35.68 4.12
C LEU A 363 -4.03 -37.04 3.65
N THR A 364 -3.23 -37.04 2.58
CA THR A 364 -2.62 -38.27 2.03
C THR A 364 -1.28 -38.64 2.68
N GLY A 365 -0.84 -37.86 3.68
CA GLY A 365 0.37 -38.14 4.45
C GLY A 365 1.68 -37.83 3.72
N HIS A 366 1.69 -36.81 2.86
CA HIS A 366 2.91 -36.37 2.18
C HIS A 366 3.99 -35.93 3.19
N ALA A 367 5.26 -36.28 2.91
CA ALA A 367 6.36 -35.97 3.82
C ALA A 367 6.52 -34.46 4.04
N GLY A 368 6.68 -34.04 5.29
CA GLY A 368 6.85 -32.63 5.66
C GLY A 368 5.54 -31.88 5.92
N TYR A 369 4.37 -32.47 5.63
CA TYR A 369 3.08 -31.86 5.97
C TYR A 369 2.59 -32.27 7.36
N PRO A 370 1.81 -31.41 8.05
CA PRO A 370 1.09 -31.79 9.26
C PRO A 370 0.13 -32.94 9.02
N THR A 371 -0.01 -33.85 9.99
CA THR A 371 -1.03 -34.89 9.95
C THR A 371 -2.40 -34.30 10.24
N ILE A 372 -3.37 -34.57 9.36
CA ILE A 372 -4.77 -34.13 9.50
C ILE A 372 -5.72 -35.30 9.21
N ASP A 373 -6.84 -35.35 9.92
CA ASP A 373 -7.91 -36.34 9.68
C ASP A 373 -9.02 -35.80 8.76
N THR A 374 -9.18 -34.48 8.73
CA THR A 374 -10.24 -33.80 7.97
C THR A 374 -9.74 -32.49 7.39
N ILE A 375 -10.30 -32.10 6.25
CA ILE A 375 -10.04 -30.79 5.64
C ILE A 375 -11.14 -29.81 6.11
N PRO A 376 -10.78 -28.64 6.70
CA PRO A 376 -11.73 -27.58 7.01
C PRO A 376 -12.54 -27.15 5.79
N ARG A 377 -13.72 -26.58 5.97
CA ARG A 377 -14.49 -26.11 4.81
C ARG A 377 -13.81 -24.90 4.17
N ILE A 378 -13.52 -25.02 2.87
CA ILE A 378 -12.83 -24.01 2.09
C ILE A 378 -13.85 -23.20 1.30
N TYR A 379 -13.91 -21.91 1.60
CA TYR A 379 -14.64 -20.89 0.87
C TYR A 379 -13.66 -20.09 -0.01
N SER A 380 -14.15 -19.52 -1.12
CA SER A 380 -13.32 -18.76 -2.06
C SER A 380 -14.06 -17.51 -2.49
N GLY A 381 -13.38 -16.37 -2.46
CA GLY A 381 -13.98 -15.08 -2.78
C GLY A 381 -13.09 -14.26 -3.69
N SER A 382 -13.69 -13.68 -4.74
CA SER A 382 -13.04 -12.65 -5.54
C SER A 382 -13.42 -11.27 -5.02
N ALA A 383 -12.41 -10.46 -4.69
CA ALA A 383 -12.60 -9.16 -4.06
C ALA A 383 -11.50 -8.18 -4.45
N GLY A 384 -11.81 -6.88 -4.50
CA GLY A 384 -10.79 -5.86 -4.65
C GLY A 384 -10.14 -5.73 -6.04
N LEU A 385 -10.70 -6.39 -7.06
CA LEU A 385 -10.24 -6.30 -8.45
C LEU A 385 -10.33 -4.85 -8.93
N GLY A 386 -9.26 -4.36 -9.55
CA GLY A 386 -9.19 -2.99 -10.05
C GLY A 386 -9.27 -1.93 -8.95
N SER A 387 -8.69 -2.20 -7.78
CA SER A 387 -8.85 -1.42 -6.53
C SER A 387 -10.31 -1.12 -6.17
N ARG A 388 -11.25 -2.00 -6.53
CA ARG A 388 -12.58 -1.95 -5.91
C ARG A 388 -12.40 -2.05 -4.40
N ASP A 389 -13.17 -1.26 -3.66
CA ASP A 389 -12.98 -1.21 -2.22
C ASP A 389 -13.41 -2.52 -1.54
N VAL A 390 -12.66 -2.94 -0.53
CA VAL A 390 -12.97 -4.11 0.31
C VAL A 390 -12.94 -3.64 1.75
N ARG A 391 -14.12 -3.60 2.37
CA ARG A 391 -14.39 -2.84 3.58
C ARG A 391 -14.64 -3.79 4.75
N PRO A 392 -14.66 -3.28 6.00
CA PRO A 392 -14.92 -4.11 7.18
C PRO A 392 -16.23 -4.91 7.05
N GLY A 393 -17.28 -4.29 6.52
CA GLY A 393 -18.55 -4.97 6.24
C GLY A 393 -18.44 -6.17 5.28
N ASP A 394 -17.54 -6.13 4.28
CA ASP A 394 -17.34 -7.23 3.33
C ASP A 394 -16.64 -8.44 4.00
N PHE A 395 -15.68 -8.19 4.89
CA PHE A 395 -15.05 -9.24 5.69
C PHE A 395 -16.02 -9.85 6.71
N ILE A 396 -16.90 -9.02 7.29
CA ILE A 396 -17.97 -9.48 8.18
C ILE A 396 -18.97 -10.36 7.42
N ALA A 397 -19.38 -9.95 6.21
CA ALA A 397 -20.24 -10.76 5.34
C ALA A 397 -19.58 -12.10 5.00
N THR A 398 -18.28 -12.11 4.72
CA THR A 398 -17.49 -13.33 4.48
C THR A 398 -17.50 -14.26 5.69
N CYS A 399 -17.23 -13.73 6.89
CA CYS A 399 -17.29 -14.50 8.13
C CYS A 399 -18.71 -15.04 8.37
N ALA A 400 -19.72 -14.20 8.10
CA ALA A 400 -21.12 -14.56 8.22
C ALA A 400 -21.50 -15.74 7.33
N HIS A 401 -21.04 -15.73 6.09
CA HIS A 401 -21.23 -16.81 5.14
C HIS A 401 -20.62 -18.13 5.64
N MET A 402 -19.39 -18.09 6.18
CA MET A 402 -18.71 -19.29 6.69
C MET A 402 -19.41 -19.92 7.90
N TRP A 403 -19.73 -19.14 8.94
CA TRP A 403 -20.32 -19.71 10.15
C TRP A 403 -21.80 -20.06 10.02
N ASN A 404 -22.48 -19.52 9.01
CA ASN A 404 -23.84 -19.92 8.64
C ASN A 404 -23.88 -21.09 7.65
N ASN A 405 -22.73 -21.64 7.26
CA ASN A 405 -22.62 -22.72 6.29
C ASN A 405 -23.22 -22.36 4.93
N GLY A 406 -23.05 -21.10 4.49
CA GLY A 406 -23.67 -20.58 3.27
C GLY A 406 -23.19 -21.28 2.01
N GLU A 407 -24.03 -21.25 0.97
CA GLU A 407 -23.76 -21.77 -0.37
C GLU A 407 -24.25 -20.75 -1.42
N PRO A 408 -23.62 -20.65 -2.61
CA PRO A 408 -22.42 -21.38 -3.01
C PRO A 408 -21.17 -20.97 -2.21
N ARG A 409 -20.19 -21.88 -2.09
CA ARG A 409 -18.92 -21.59 -1.40
C ARG A 409 -18.03 -20.56 -2.11
N TYR A 410 -18.23 -20.38 -3.41
CA TYR A 410 -17.62 -19.29 -4.16
C TYR A 410 -18.53 -18.08 -4.14
N PHE A 411 -17.98 -16.90 -3.87
CA PHE A 411 -18.72 -15.64 -3.80
C PHE A 411 -17.88 -14.45 -4.31
N VAL A 412 -18.51 -13.28 -4.43
CA VAL A 412 -17.83 -12.03 -4.77
C VAL A 412 -18.16 -10.94 -3.76
N LEU A 413 -17.28 -9.95 -3.60
CA LEU A 413 -17.46 -8.84 -2.64
C LEU A 413 -17.44 -7.49 -3.35
N GLY A 414 -18.14 -6.50 -2.79
CA GLY A 414 -18.09 -5.11 -3.23
C GLY A 414 -18.81 -4.79 -4.55
N ILE A 415 -19.51 -5.73 -5.18
CA ILE A 415 -20.27 -5.53 -6.43
C ILE A 415 -21.69 -6.09 -6.33
N LYS A 416 -22.59 -5.59 -7.18
CA LYS A 416 -23.93 -6.19 -7.35
C LYS A 416 -23.83 -7.37 -8.31
N HIS A 417 -24.04 -8.58 -7.81
CA HIS A 417 -23.99 -9.82 -8.57
C HIS A 417 -24.77 -10.91 -7.84
N ASP A 418 -25.23 -11.95 -8.53
CA ASP A 418 -25.99 -13.06 -7.90
C ASP A 418 -25.14 -13.87 -6.89
N LEU A 419 -23.81 -13.79 -7.02
CA LEU A 419 -22.84 -14.40 -6.10
C LEU A 419 -22.35 -13.41 -5.02
N ALA A 420 -22.87 -12.19 -4.98
CA ALA A 420 -22.39 -11.17 -4.06
C ALA A 420 -22.85 -11.46 -2.64
N LEU A 421 -21.95 -11.27 -1.68
CA LEU A 421 -22.34 -11.19 -0.27
C LEU A 421 -22.62 -9.74 0.09
N GLU A 422 -23.79 -9.47 0.65
CA GLU A 422 -24.16 -8.14 1.12
C GLU A 422 -23.65 -7.93 2.55
N PRO A 423 -22.91 -6.83 2.81
CA PRO A 423 -22.51 -6.45 4.16
C PRO A 423 -23.73 -6.28 5.08
N PRO A 424 -23.79 -6.98 6.23
CA PRO A 424 -24.91 -6.82 7.17
C PRO A 424 -24.88 -5.43 7.83
N PHE A 425 -23.68 -4.89 8.04
CA PHE A 425 -23.38 -3.56 8.52
C PHE A 425 -21.89 -3.30 8.24
N ASP A 426 -21.44 -2.09 8.52
CA ASP A 426 -20.05 -1.68 8.26
C ASP A 426 -19.55 -0.82 9.43
N PRO A 427 -18.75 -1.41 10.35
CA PRO A 427 -18.32 -0.74 11.57
C PRO A 427 -17.11 0.17 11.35
N ASP A 428 -16.92 1.10 12.29
CA ASP A 428 -15.66 1.81 12.46
C ASP A 428 -14.64 0.89 13.15
N ILE A 429 -13.58 0.53 12.43
CA ILE A 429 -12.49 -0.34 12.92
C ILE A 429 -11.17 0.41 13.07
N ARG A 430 -11.21 1.75 12.99
CA ARG A 430 -10.01 2.56 13.17
C ARG A 430 -9.53 2.46 14.63
N PRO A 431 -8.24 2.67 14.91
CA PRO A 431 -7.75 2.75 16.28
C PRO A 431 -8.54 3.78 17.11
N VAL A 432 -8.74 3.48 18.38
CA VAL A 432 -9.44 4.38 19.32
C VAL A 432 -8.68 5.71 19.41
N GLY A 433 -9.40 6.83 19.34
CA GLY A 433 -8.80 8.16 19.33
C GLY A 433 -8.18 8.55 18.00
N SER A 434 -8.42 7.78 16.92
CA SER A 434 -8.03 8.18 15.57
C SER A 434 -8.76 9.43 15.12
N PHE A 435 -8.09 10.17 14.23
CA PHE A 435 -8.66 11.27 13.48
C PHE A 435 -8.56 10.95 12.00
N SER A 436 -9.62 11.21 11.24
CA SER A 436 -9.64 10.99 9.80
C SER A 436 -10.32 12.11 9.04
N MET A 437 -9.82 12.33 7.84
CA MET A 437 -10.24 13.38 6.94
C MET A 437 -10.54 12.78 5.56
N ARG A 438 -11.66 13.19 4.97
CA ARG A 438 -11.97 12.92 3.57
C ARG A 438 -12.21 14.23 2.82
N GLY A 439 -11.22 14.63 2.03
CA GLY A 439 -11.33 15.82 1.21
C GLY A 439 -11.93 15.55 -0.16
N HIS A 440 -12.77 16.48 -0.61
CA HIS A 440 -13.31 16.51 -1.97
C HIS A 440 -12.71 17.69 -2.70
N SER A 441 -12.06 17.40 -3.83
CA SER A 441 -11.33 18.38 -4.62
C SER A 441 -11.44 18.08 -6.11
N VAL A 442 -10.70 18.83 -6.92
CA VAL A 442 -10.62 18.65 -8.38
C VAL A 442 -9.18 18.35 -8.78
N GLY A 443 -9.01 17.42 -9.72
CA GLY A 443 -7.71 17.11 -10.29
C GLY A 443 -7.00 18.35 -10.83
N GLY A 444 -5.86 18.71 -10.22
CA GLY A 444 -5.09 19.92 -10.55
C GLY A 444 -5.01 20.97 -9.44
N PHE A 445 -5.83 20.87 -8.38
CA PHE A 445 -5.86 21.83 -7.27
C PHE A 445 -4.77 21.62 -6.20
N GLY A 446 -3.86 20.66 -6.41
CA GLY A 446 -2.75 20.38 -5.49
C GLY A 446 -3.13 19.58 -4.24
N SER A 447 -4.39 19.19 -4.05
CA SER A 447 -4.87 18.55 -2.82
C SER A 447 -4.18 17.25 -2.45
N VAL A 448 -3.76 16.43 -3.42
CA VAL A 448 -2.98 15.22 -3.13
C VAL A 448 -1.64 15.57 -2.48
N THR A 449 -0.94 16.57 -3.01
CA THR A 449 0.33 17.04 -2.45
C THR A 449 0.12 17.67 -1.07
N THR A 450 -0.93 18.48 -0.90
CA THR A 450 -1.31 19.01 0.41
C THR A 450 -1.54 17.91 1.43
N ASN A 451 -2.27 16.86 1.05
CA ASN A 451 -2.55 15.74 1.94
C ASN A 451 -1.26 15.06 2.40
N LYS A 452 -0.28 14.91 1.49
CA LYS A 452 1.06 14.41 1.83
C LYS A 452 1.84 15.35 2.76
N VAL A 453 1.72 16.67 2.56
CA VAL A 453 2.34 17.67 3.46
C VAL A 453 1.74 17.57 4.86
N ILE A 454 0.41 17.50 4.98
CA ILE A 454 -0.27 17.35 6.27
C ILE A 454 0.15 16.03 6.95
N ALA A 455 0.20 14.93 6.20
CA ALA A 455 0.67 13.65 6.71
C ALA A 455 2.13 13.71 7.20
N SER A 456 3.04 14.30 6.43
CA SER A 456 4.44 14.48 6.84
C SER A 456 4.57 15.31 8.12
N PHE A 457 3.86 16.43 8.19
CA PHE A 457 3.83 17.29 9.37
C PHE A 457 3.33 16.54 10.63
N LEU A 458 2.24 15.77 10.51
CA LEU A 458 1.71 14.97 11.62
C LEU A 458 2.65 13.82 12.01
N GLY A 459 3.34 13.21 11.04
CA GLY A 459 4.38 12.22 11.30
C GLY A 459 5.56 12.80 12.10
N GLU A 460 5.97 14.04 11.80
CA GLU A 460 7.01 14.75 12.57
C GLU A 460 6.56 15.10 14.01
N LEU A 461 5.25 15.22 14.23
CA LEU A 461 4.65 15.34 15.56
C LEU A 461 4.56 13.99 16.32
N GLY A 462 5.01 12.89 15.72
CA GLY A 462 5.06 11.57 16.36
C GLY A 462 3.79 10.73 16.19
N TRP A 463 2.86 11.15 15.33
CA TRP A 463 1.66 10.36 15.03
C TRP A 463 1.93 9.30 13.96
N ASN A 464 1.19 8.20 14.03
CA ASN A 464 1.06 7.31 12.89
C ASN A 464 0.09 7.92 11.88
N VAL A 465 0.53 8.02 10.63
CA VAL A 465 -0.26 8.61 9.55
C VAL A 465 -0.47 7.60 8.43
N GLN A 466 -1.61 7.74 7.76
CA GLN A 466 -1.89 7.05 6.51
C GLN A 466 -2.63 8.03 5.59
N ALA A 467 -2.11 8.27 4.39
CA ALA A 467 -2.65 9.24 3.46
C ALA A 467 -2.63 8.72 2.03
N TYR A 468 -3.79 8.64 1.39
CA TYR A 468 -3.93 8.13 0.04
C TYR A 468 -5.04 8.87 -0.71
N PRO A 469 -4.84 9.13 -2.00
CA PRO A 469 -5.90 9.66 -2.86
C PRO A 469 -6.67 8.53 -3.55
N LYS A 470 -7.92 8.82 -3.90
CA LYS A 470 -8.72 8.04 -4.84
C LYS A 470 -8.52 8.62 -6.23
N TYR A 471 -7.67 7.96 -7.01
CA TYR A 471 -7.43 8.33 -8.39
C TYR A 471 -8.54 7.79 -9.29
N GLY A 472 -9.07 8.66 -10.15
CA GLY A 472 -9.81 8.25 -11.35
C GLY A 472 -8.87 8.02 -12.53
N SER A 473 -9.43 7.71 -13.69
CA SER A 473 -8.69 7.55 -14.95
C SER A 473 -8.24 8.89 -15.56
N GLU A 474 -8.80 9.99 -15.08
CA GLU A 474 -8.72 11.30 -15.70
C GLU A 474 -7.60 12.17 -15.11
N LYS A 475 -6.83 12.82 -16.00
CA LYS A 475 -5.60 13.54 -15.61
C LYS A 475 -5.85 14.84 -14.86
N LYS A 476 -6.92 15.60 -15.17
CA LYS A 476 -7.28 16.90 -14.57
C LYS A 476 -8.76 17.20 -14.71
N GLY A 477 -9.28 18.07 -13.84
CA GLY A 477 -10.58 18.72 -14.02
C GLY A 477 -11.80 17.94 -13.53
N LEU A 478 -11.63 16.69 -13.08
CA LEU A 478 -12.70 15.91 -12.48
C LEU A 478 -12.60 15.86 -10.95
N PRO A 479 -13.74 15.60 -10.27
CA PRO A 479 -13.77 15.38 -8.83
C PRO A 479 -12.80 14.26 -8.41
N THR A 480 -12.05 14.52 -7.34
CA THR A 480 -11.15 13.56 -6.70
C THR A 480 -11.38 13.60 -5.20
N THR A 481 -11.31 12.44 -4.59
CA THR A 481 -11.38 12.28 -3.14
C THR A 481 -10.02 11.89 -2.62
N TYR A 482 -9.63 12.38 -1.47
CA TYR A 482 -8.41 11.95 -0.78
C TYR A 482 -8.67 11.76 0.69
N TYR A 483 -7.88 10.89 1.29
CA TYR A 483 -8.07 10.39 2.64
C TYR A 483 -6.81 10.59 3.46
N LEU A 484 -6.99 10.92 4.73
CA LEU A 484 -5.94 10.98 5.74
C LEU A 484 -6.49 10.35 7.01
N SER A 485 -5.75 9.44 7.61
CA SER A 485 -5.96 8.96 8.97
C SER A 485 -4.73 9.23 9.81
N VAL A 486 -4.97 9.47 11.08
CA VAL A 486 -3.98 9.79 12.10
C VAL A 486 -4.36 9.01 13.34
N ALA A 487 -3.41 8.33 13.95
CA ALA A 487 -3.63 7.58 15.19
C ALA A 487 -2.35 7.50 16.01
N THR A 488 -2.48 7.17 17.30
CA THR A 488 -1.33 6.82 18.15
C THR A 488 -0.79 5.43 17.81
N GLU A 489 -1.66 4.53 17.34
CA GLU A 489 -1.32 3.16 16.96
C GLU A 489 -1.22 3.02 15.43
N GLN A 490 -0.72 1.87 14.98
CA GLN A 490 -0.65 1.56 13.55
C GLN A 490 -2.05 1.58 12.92
N ILE A 491 -2.17 2.26 11.78
CA ILE A 491 -3.41 2.32 11.01
C ILE A 491 -3.41 1.15 10.02
N ARG A 492 -4.43 0.31 10.07
CA ARG A 492 -4.55 -0.92 9.24
C ARG A 492 -5.64 -0.85 8.18
N THR A 493 -6.28 0.30 8.01
CA THR A 493 -7.48 0.47 7.18
C THR A 493 -7.15 0.88 5.75
N HIS A 494 -6.86 -0.09 4.88
CA HIS A 494 -6.59 0.14 3.45
C HIS A 494 -7.86 0.11 2.59
N CYS A 495 -8.87 0.91 2.95
CA CYS A 495 -10.16 1.00 2.25
C CYS A 495 -10.73 2.42 2.29
N GLU A 496 -11.79 2.73 1.56
CA GLU A 496 -12.44 4.05 1.65
C GLU A 496 -13.06 4.29 3.04
N MET A 497 -12.89 5.52 3.54
CA MET A 497 -13.36 5.89 4.88
C MET A 497 -14.84 6.28 4.86
N ASN A 498 -15.64 5.57 5.66
CA ASN A 498 -17.03 5.93 5.99
C ASN A 498 -17.19 6.56 7.37
N HIS A 499 -16.11 6.72 8.11
CA HIS A 499 -16.10 7.40 9.40
C HIS A 499 -14.98 8.44 9.34
N VAL A 500 -15.35 9.71 9.37
CA VAL A 500 -14.42 10.84 9.30
C VAL A 500 -14.85 11.97 10.21
N GLU A 501 -13.88 12.67 10.77
CA GLU A 501 -14.08 13.82 11.66
C GLU A 501 -14.01 15.14 10.88
N PHE A 502 -13.34 15.16 9.72
CA PHE A 502 -13.20 16.37 8.91
C PHE A 502 -13.44 16.14 7.42
N VAL A 503 -14.32 16.94 6.83
CA VAL A 503 -14.57 16.97 5.38
C VAL A 503 -14.21 18.35 4.83
N PRO A 504 -13.05 18.50 4.17
CA PRO A 504 -12.75 19.69 3.39
C PRO A 504 -13.32 19.61 1.97
N LEU A 505 -14.21 20.55 1.65
CA LEU A 505 -14.76 20.77 0.32
C LEU A 505 -13.99 21.88 -0.38
N ASN A 506 -12.92 21.49 -1.08
CA ASN A 506 -12.21 22.39 -1.98
C ASN A 506 -13.04 22.73 -3.23
N ASP A 507 -13.99 21.87 -3.59
CA ASP A 507 -14.97 22.10 -4.65
C ASP A 507 -16.39 21.85 -4.14
N VAL A 508 -17.18 22.93 -4.06
CA VAL A 508 -18.58 22.87 -3.59
C VAL A 508 -19.51 22.16 -4.56
N ASN A 509 -19.10 21.93 -5.81
CA ASN A 509 -19.89 21.12 -6.75
C ASN A 509 -20.01 19.66 -6.30
N ALA A 510 -19.22 19.20 -5.33
CA ALA A 510 -19.38 17.90 -4.70
C ALA A 510 -20.82 17.63 -4.21
N PHE A 511 -21.54 18.67 -3.78
CA PHE A 511 -22.96 18.59 -3.41
C PHE A 511 -23.90 18.28 -4.58
N GLN A 512 -23.52 18.57 -5.82
CA GLN A 512 -24.30 18.26 -7.01
C GLN A 512 -24.07 16.81 -7.48
N TYR A 513 -22.89 16.26 -7.21
CA TYR A 513 -22.50 14.91 -7.66
C TYR A 513 -22.84 13.82 -6.64
N GLY A 514 -23.15 14.17 -5.39
CA GLY A 514 -23.53 13.22 -4.35
C GLY A 514 -23.62 13.85 -2.97
N ASN A 515 -23.50 13.01 -1.93
CA ASN A 515 -23.50 13.46 -0.54
C ASN A 515 -22.06 13.50 0.02
N PRO A 516 -21.39 14.66 0.02
CA PRO A 516 -20.04 14.77 0.56
C PRO A 516 -19.97 14.63 2.08
N LEU A 517 -21.11 14.70 2.79
CA LEU A 517 -21.22 14.55 4.24
C LEU A 517 -21.44 13.09 4.68
N ALA A 518 -21.55 12.15 3.73
CA ALA A 518 -21.74 10.74 4.03
C ALA A 518 -20.60 10.22 4.93
N GLY A 519 -20.92 9.73 6.13
CA GLY A 519 -19.90 9.24 7.07
C GLY A 519 -19.23 10.28 7.97
N LEU A 520 -19.53 11.58 7.82
CA LEU A 520 -19.06 12.61 8.73
C LEU A 520 -19.68 12.41 10.13
N GLN A 521 -18.84 12.25 11.14
CA GLN A 521 -19.26 11.95 12.52
C GLN A 521 -20.00 13.14 13.18
N GLU A 522 -20.74 12.85 14.24
CA GLU A 522 -21.31 13.89 15.11
C GLU A 522 -20.21 14.78 15.69
N ASP A 523 -20.51 16.07 15.88
CA ASP A 523 -19.54 17.11 16.25
C ASP A 523 -18.36 17.27 15.28
N GLY A 524 -18.45 16.64 14.10
CA GLY A 524 -17.46 16.72 13.04
C GLY A 524 -17.38 18.12 12.41
N MET A 525 -16.44 18.26 11.49
CA MET A 525 -16.11 19.54 10.87
C MET A 525 -16.26 19.49 9.35
N LEU A 526 -16.81 20.57 8.80
CA LEU A 526 -16.95 20.78 7.37
C LEU A 526 -16.22 22.07 7.00
N PHE A 527 -15.24 22.00 6.11
CA PHE A 527 -14.68 23.18 5.48
C PHE A 527 -15.29 23.38 4.09
N ILE A 528 -15.65 24.62 3.74
CA ILE A 528 -16.25 24.99 2.46
C ILE A 528 -15.41 26.08 1.79
N GLN A 529 -14.91 25.81 0.58
CA GLN A 529 -14.39 26.86 -0.28
C GLN A 529 -15.55 27.82 -0.64
N SER A 530 -15.41 29.11 -0.30
CA SER A 530 -16.44 30.11 -0.61
C SER A 530 -15.84 31.46 -0.94
N ASP A 531 -16.42 32.16 -1.91
CA ASP A 531 -16.11 33.56 -2.21
C ASP A 531 -16.80 34.56 -1.27
N LYS A 532 -17.71 34.07 -0.42
CA LYS A 532 -18.50 34.88 0.51
C LYS A 532 -17.79 35.04 1.86
N THR A 533 -17.92 36.23 2.42
CA THR A 533 -17.40 36.59 3.75
C THR A 533 -18.51 36.72 4.80
N ASP A 534 -19.77 36.85 4.39
CA ASP A 534 -20.92 36.80 5.29
C ASP A 534 -21.30 35.33 5.57
N PRO A 535 -21.28 34.86 6.83
CA PRO A 535 -21.68 33.51 7.19
C PRO A 535 -23.10 33.11 6.73
N ALA A 536 -24.05 34.04 6.67
CA ALA A 536 -25.43 33.76 6.22
C ALA A 536 -25.48 33.43 4.71
N ASP A 537 -24.66 34.13 3.92
CA ASP A 537 -24.53 33.88 2.48
C ASP A 537 -23.89 32.51 2.21
N VAL A 538 -22.88 32.11 3.01
CA VAL A 538 -22.28 30.78 2.89
C VAL A 538 -23.32 29.70 3.22
N TRP A 539 -24.03 29.87 4.34
CA TRP A 539 -25.02 28.91 4.82
C TRP A 539 -26.15 28.69 3.81
N SER A 540 -26.71 29.77 3.25
CA SER A 540 -27.82 29.70 2.29
C SER A 540 -27.50 28.97 0.99
N ARG A 541 -26.21 28.79 0.66
CA ARG A 541 -25.74 28.06 -0.53
C ARG A 541 -25.60 26.55 -0.32
N ILE A 542 -25.59 26.08 0.92
CA ILE A 542 -25.57 24.65 1.23
C ILE A 542 -26.95 24.07 0.91
N PRO A 543 -27.06 22.95 0.16
CA PRO A 543 -28.35 22.34 -0.14
C PRO A 543 -29.12 21.99 1.13
N TYR A 544 -30.45 22.15 1.08
CA TYR A 544 -31.32 21.94 2.25
C TYR A 544 -31.11 20.58 2.92
N GLU A 545 -31.01 19.49 2.16
CA GLU A 545 -30.75 18.14 2.71
C GLU A 545 -29.42 18.06 3.47
N SER A 546 -28.39 18.78 3.00
CA SER A 546 -27.10 18.85 3.67
C SER A 546 -27.14 19.74 4.92
N GLN A 547 -27.92 20.82 4.90
CA GLN A 547 -28.17 21.63 6.11
C GLN A 547 -28.83 20.80 7.22
N GLU A 548 -29.80 19.94 6.87
CA GLU A 548 -30.45 19.05 7.82
C GLU A 548 -29.46 18.06 8.45
N ILE A 549 -28.54 17.50 7.65
CA ILE A 549 -27.47 16.63 8.17
C ILE A 549 -26.55 17.41 9.11
N ILE A 550 -26.14 18.63 8.72
CA ILE A 550 -25.28 19.50 9.52
C ILE A 550 -25.91 19.81 10.88
N ARG A 551 -27.19 20.19 10.89
CA ARG A 551 -27.94 20.45 12.14
C ARG A 551 -28.05 19.19 13.00
N LYS A 552 -28.49 18.09 12.40
CA LYS A 552 -28.74 16.83 13.11
C LYS A 552 -27.49 16.28 13.79
N ARG A 553 -26.33 16.43 13.15
CA ARG A 553 -25.04 15.91 13.65
C ARG A 553 -24.20 16.98 14.36
N ASN A 554 -24.74 18.17 14.59
CA ASN A 554 -24.02 19.29 15.21
C ASN A 554 -22.68 19.60 14.53
N ILE A 555 -22.65 19.61 13.19
CA ILE A 555 -21.43 19.81 12.42
C ILE A 555 -20.97 21.26 12.49
N ARG A 556 -19.69 21.47 12.81
CA ARG A 556 -19.05 22.78 12.76
C ARG A 556 -18.67 23.14 11.33
N VAL A 557 -19.14 24.27 10.84
CA VAL A 557 -18.93 24.68 9.44
C VAL A 557 -17.97 25.85 9.36
N PHE A 558 -16.89 25.67 8.59
CA PHE A 558 -15.86 26.67 8.34
C PHE A 558 -15.86 27.07 6.87
N ALA A 559 -15.50 28.32 6.59
CA ALA A 559 -15.42 28.81 5.23
C ALA A 559 -14.22 29.73 5.01
N LEU A 560 -13.68 29.68 3.79
CA LEU A 560 -12.61 30.56 3.34
C LEU A 560 -12.51 30.61 1.81
N ASN A 561 -12.15 31.78 1.27
CA ASN A 561 -11.82 31.92 -0.15
C ASN A 561 -10.37 31.51 -0.43
N THR A 562 -10.13 30.20 -0.49
CA THR A 562 -8.79 29.64 -0.78
C THR A 562 -8.28 30.01 -2.18
N VAL A 563 -9.18 30.18 -3.15
CA VAL A 563 -8.86 30.61 -4.52
C VAL A 563 -8.26 32.02 -4.54
N ARG A 564 -8.86 32.95 -3.80
CA ARG A 564 -8.35 34.33 -3.70
C ARG A 564 -6.96 34.35 -3.08
N ILE A 565 -6.79 33.69 -1.94
CA ILE A 565 -5.50 33.64 -1.23
C ILE A 565 -4.43 33.03 -2.15
N ALA A 566 -4.73 31.90 -2.79
CA ALA A 566 -3.79 31.24 -3.70
C ALA A 566 -3.37 32.13 -4.88
N ARG A 567 -4.28 32.95 -5.44
CA ARG A 567 -3.96 33.93 -6.48
C ARG A 567 -3.07 35.07 -5.99
N GLU A 568 -3.29 35.52 -4.76
CA GLU A 568 -2.54 36.64 -4.19
C GLU A 568 -1.11 36.22 -3.78
N VAL A 569 -0.92 34.99 -3.31
CA VAL A 569 0.38 34.50 -2.82
C VAL A 569 1.23 33.77 -3.86
N ALA A 570 0.63 33.29 -4.96
CA ALA A 570 1.35 32.47 -5.92
C ALA A 570 2.44 33.26 -6.63
N PRO A 571 3.68 32.75 -6.69
CA PRO A 571 4.78 33.45 -7.35
C PRO A 571 4.67 33.35 -8.88
N THR A 572 3.89 32.40 -9.40
CA THR A 572 3.67 32.18 -10.83
C THR A 572 2.23 31.75 -11.11
N ALA A 573 1.73 32.08 -12.30
CA ALA A 573 0.34 31.81 -12.70
C ALA A 573 -0.03 30.31 -12.68
N ASP A 574 0.92 29.41 -12.93
CA ASP A 574 0.68 27.96 -12.92
C ASP A 574 0.50 27.37 -11.50
N LEU A 575 0.91 28.13 -10.47
CA LEU A 575 0.78 27.75 -9.06
C LEU A 575 -0.52 28.27 -8.42
N GLU A 576 -1.18 29.28 -8.99
CA GLU A 576 -2.43 29.84 -8.46
C GLU A 576 -3.50 28.77 -8.19
N MET A 577 -3.64 27.80 -9.11
CA MET A 577 -4.61 26.71 -8.91
C MET A 577 -4.13 25.68 -7.90
N ARG A 578 -2.83 25.42 -7.80
CA ARG A 578 -2.26 24.36 -6.94
C ARG A 578 -2.13 24.78 -5.48
N MET A 579 -1.95 26.08 -5.22
CA MET A 579 -1.74 26.60 -3.87
C MET A 579 -3.02 26.66 -3.04
N GLN A 580 -4.20 26.51 -3.66
CA GLN A 580 -5.47 26.39 -2.94
C GLN A 580 -5.46 25.24 -1.95
N GLY A 581 -4.85 24.11 -2.34
CA GLY A 581 -4.65 22.99 -1.44
C GLY A 581 -3.79 23.39 -0.23
N ILE A 582 -2.73 24.18 -0.41
CA ILE A 582 -1.83 24.54 0.70
C ILE A 582 -2.50 25.47 1.71
N VAL A 583 -3.41 26.35 1.27
CA VAL A 583 -4.25 27.14 2.20
C VAL A 583 -5.04 26.21 3.14
N LEU A 584 -5.53 25.06 2.65
CA LEU A 584 -6.23 24.07 3.49
C LEU A 584 -5.33 23.51 4.60
N ALA A 585 -4.02 23.42 4.41
CA ALA A 585 -3.13 22.97 5.48
C ALA A 585 -3.13 23.97 6.67
N GLY A 586 -3.18 25.28 6.39
CA GLY A 586 -3.36 26.30 7.42
C GLY A 586 -4.71 26.20 8.15
N ILE A 587 -5.78 25.95 7.37
CA ILE A 587 -7.12 25.71 7.93
C ILE A 587 -7.11 24.48 8.84
N PHE A 588 -6.50 23.39 8.38
CA PHE A 588 -6.34 22.16 9.14
C PHE A 588 -5.61 22.42 10.46
N LEU A 589 -4.50 23.16 10.44
CA LEU A 589 -3.78 23.56 11.66
C LEU A 589 -4.64 24.37 12.63
N ARG A 590 -5.58 25.18 12.12
CA ARG A 590 -6.45 26.03 12.94
C ARG A 590 -7.62 25.29 13.56
N VAL A 591 -8.24 24.36 12.81
CA VAL A 591 -9.53 23.76 13.19
C VAL A 591 -9.41 22.34 13.73
N SER A 592 -8.30 21.65 13.46
CA SER A 592 -8.19 20.22 13.75
C SER A 592 -7.83 19.94 15.20
N PRO A 593 -8.65 19.17 15.95
CA PRO A 593 -8.38 18.82 17.34
C PRO A 593 -7.08 18.02 17.54
N ILE A 594 -6.63 17.28 16.53
CA ILE A 594 -5.39 16.50 16.61
C ILE A 594 -4.16 17.41 16.72
N VAL A 595 -4.24 18.62 16.16
CA VAL A 595 -3.19 19.63 16.23
C VAL A 595 -3.20 20.30 17.59
N GLU A 596 -4.38 20.59 18.14
CA GLU A 596 -4.54 21.09 19.51
C GLU A 596 -3.99 20.08 20.54
N ALA A 597 -4.28 18.79 20.34
CA ALA A 597 -3.80 17.71 21.20
C ALA A 597 -2.27 17.57 21.23
N ALA A 598 -1.57 18.06 20.21
CA ALA A 598 -0.11 18.04 20.17
C ALA A 598 0.54 19.02 21.17
N ASN A 599 -0.23 19.91 21.82
CA ASN A 599 0.25 20.91 22.80
C ASN A 599 1.46 21.74 22.31
N ALA A 600 1.57 21.97 21.01
CA ALA A 600 2.61 22.80 20.40
C ALA A 600 2.15 24.26 20.33
N THR A 601 3.08 25.21 20.48
CA THR A 601 2.75 26.63 20.27
C THR A 601 2.48 26.90 18.78
N LYS A 602 1.86 28.04 18.47
CA LYS A 602 1.68 28.47 17.07
C LYS A 602 3.03 28.51 16.36
N GLU A 603 4.06 29.05 17.02
CA GLU A 603 5.40 29.14 16.46
C GLU A 603 5.99 27.76 16.15
N ASP A 604 5.86 26.80 17.06
CA ASP A 604 6.36 25.43 16.87
C ASP A 604 5.66 24.71 15.70
N LEU A 605 4.33 24.90 15.57
CA LEU A 605 3.55 24.35 14.48
C LEU A 605 4.00 24.88 13.12
N PHE A 606 4.29 26.19 13.04
CA PHE A 606 4.73 26.85 11.82
C PHE A 606 6.15 26.44 11.41
N VAL A 607 7.04 26.18 12.37
CA VAL A 607 8.38 25.63 12.08
C VAL A 607 8.27 24.24 11.45
N ARG A 608 7.49 23.35 12.06
CA ARG A 608 7.34 21.96 11.57
C ARG A 608 6.64 21.89 10.21
N ILE A 609 5.61 22.69 9.98
CA ILE A 609 4.96 22.70 8.67
C ILE A 609 5.88 23.31 7.60
N GLU A 610 6.74 24.28 7.94
CA GLU A 610 7.77 24.77 7.03
C GLU A 610 8.78 23.66 6.67
N ASP A 611 9.22 22.84 7.63
CA ASP A 611 10.09 21.69 7.38
C ASP A 611 9.43 20.67 6.42
N ALA A 612 8.15 20.35 6.64
CA ALA A 612 7.37 19.52 5.74
C ALA A 612 7.25 20.16 4.33
N LEU A 613 7.01 21.47 4.23
CA LEU A 613 6.97 22.19 2.96
C LEU A 613 8.32 22.17 2.26
N ARG A 614 9.43 22.31 2.99
CA ARG A 614 10.80 22.21 2.44
C ARG A 614 11.09 20.82 1.90
N LYS A 615 10.65 19.76 2.59
CA LYS A 615 10.76 18.36 2.11
C LYS A 615 10.08 18.18 0.75
N TRP A 616 8.87 18.70 0.56
CA TRP A 616 8.08 18.50 -0.65
C TRP A 616 8.37 19.51 -1.78
N PHE A 617 8.70 20.76 -1.43
CA PHE A 617 8.82 21.87 -2.39
C PHE A 617 10.21 22.51 -2.45
N GLY A 618 11.16 22.16 -1.59
CA GLY A 618 12.48 22.80 -1.52
C GLY A 618 13.25 22.77 -2.85
N LYS A 619 13.08 21.70 -3.64
CA LYS A 619 13.68 21.57 -4.99
C LYS A 619 13.14 22.59 -6.01
N ARG A 620 12.01 23.24 -5.73
CA ARG A 620 11.41 24.28 -6.58
C ARG A 620 11.91 25.70 -6.25
N GLY A 621 12.80 25.83 -5.26
CA GLY A 621 13.41 27.08 -4.87
C GLY A 621 12.72 27.78 -3.70
N GLU A 622 13.46 28.66 -3.04
CA GLU A 622 13.05 29.31 -1.79
C GLU A 622 11.79 30.18 -1.93
N ALA A 623 11.63 30.88 -3.07
CA ALA A 623 10.44 31.69 -3.32
C ALA A 623 9.15 30.86 -3.32
N VAL A 624 9.20 29.62 -3.82
CA VAL A 624 8.05 28.71 -3.78
C VAL A 624 7.78 28.26 -2.35
N VAL A 625 8.81 27.94 -1.57
CA VAL A 625 8.66 27.56 -0.15
C VAL A 625 7.99 28.68 0.64
N GLN A 626 8.52 29.91 0.56
CA GLN A 626 7.98 31.06 1.28
C GLN A 626 6.54 31.39 0.89
N ALA A 627 6.20 31.32 -0.40
CA ALA A 627 4.82 31.51 -0.86
C ALA A 627 3.87 30.46 -0.26
N ASN A 628 4.32 29.20 -0.11
CA ASN A 628 3.53 28.16 0.54
C ASN A 628 3.38 28.39 2.05
N VAL A 629 4.43 28.86 2.73
CA VAL A 629 4.36 29.24 4.15
C VAL A 629 3.35 30.37 4.35
N GLU A 630 3.36 31.39 3.49
CA GLU A 630 2.37 32.47 3.56
C GLU A 630 0.95 31.98 3.29
N ALA A 631 0.75 31.09 2.32
CA ALA A 631 -0.55 30.46 2.08
C ALA A 631 -1.08 29.71 3.32
N VAL A 632 -0.21 28.97 4.03
CA VAL A 632 -0.56 28.32 5.30
C VAL A 632 -0.93 29.35 6.36
N SER A 633 -0.13 30.41 6.52
CA SER A 633 -0.40 31.47 7.50
C SER A 633 -1.76 32.10 7.30
N ARG A 634 -2.07 32.48 6.06
CA ARG A 634 -3.36 33.08 5.70
C ARG A 634 -4.52 32.10 5.85
N GLY A 635 -4.32 30.82 5.54
CA GLY A 635 -5.31 29.77 5.81
C GLY A 635 -5.63 29.64 7.30
N TYR A 636 -4.63 29.75 8.16
CA TYR A 636 -4.78 29.67 9.61
C TYR A 636 -5.49 30.90 10.19
N GLU A 637 -5.19 32.10 9.69
CA GLU A 637 -5.66 33.38 10.25
C GLU A 637 -7.00 33.84 9.68
N GLU A 638 -7.27 33.59 8.40
CA GLU A 638 -8.45 34.14 7.71
C GLU A 638 -9.67 33.20 7.73
N VAL A 639 -9.51 31.92 8.10
CA VAL A 639 -10.64 30.99 8.19
C VAL A 639 -11.63 31.41 9.27
N PHE A 640 -12.92 31.38 8.96
CA PHE A 640 -13.99 31.72 9.89
C PHE A 640 -15.01 30.58 10.02
N GLU A 641 -15.60 30.47 11.21
CA GLU A 641 -16.67 29.52 11.53
C GLU A 641 -18.03 30.18 11.32
N ILE A 642 -18.98 29.45 10.74
CA ILE A 642 -20.38 29.89 10.64
C ILE A 642 -21.02 29.77 12.03
N PRO A 643 -21.52 30.86 12.62
CA PRO A 643 -22.11 30.84 13.96
C PRO A 643 -23.27 29.85 14.07
N ALA A 644 -23.35 29.12 15.20
CA ALA A 644 -24.43 28.18 15.49
C ALA A 644 -25.82 28.81 15.39
N ALA A 645 -25.97 30.10 15.72
CA ALA A 645 -27.22 30.85 15.62
C ALA A 645 -27.74 31.00 14.17
N ILE A 646 -26.88 30.87 13.16
CA ILE A 646 -27.26 30.88 11.74
C ILE A 646 -27.63 29.48 11.27
N ILE A 647 -26.87 28.47 11.73
CA ILE A 647 -27.11 27.05 11.39
C ILE A 647 -28.44 26.57 12.00
N THR A 648 -28.62 26.85 13.29
CA THR A 648 -29.80 26.50 14.09
C THR A 648 -30.37 27.78 14.68
N PRO A 649 -31.24 28.50 13.94
CA PRO A 649 -31.88 29.69 14.48
C PRO A 649 -32.69 29.32 15.74
N PRO A 650 -32.72 30.18 16.78
CA PRO A 650 -33.53 29.93 17.96
C PRO A 650 -34.98 29.69 17.53
N GLN A 651 -35.63 28.63 18.03
CA GLN A 651 -37.08 28.48 17.88
C GLN A 651 -37.73 29.75 18.42
N GLU A 652 -38.45 30.48 17.57
CA GLU A 652 -39.36 31.53 18.04
C GLU A 652 -40.26 30.88 19.08
N ALA A 653 -40.20 31.39 20.32
CA ALA A 653 -41.13 31.00 21.35
C ALA A 653 -42.54 31.19 20.78
N GLU A 654 -43.32 30.10 20.66
CA GLU A 654 -44.73 30.17 20.34
C GLU A 654 -45.37 31.20 21.27
N VAL A 655 -45.68 32.36 20.71
CA VAL A 655 -46.47 33.38 21.39
C VAL A 655 -47.87 32.79 21.48
N ALA A 656 -48.23 32.40 22.71
CA ALA A 656 -49.52 31.84 23.10
C ALA A 656 -50.72 32.70 22.67
#